data_AF-A0A2V5JQK6-F1
#
_entry.id   AF-A0A2V5JQK6-F1
#
_cell.length_a   1.000
_cell.length_b   1.000
_cell.length_c   1.000
_cell.angle_alpha   90.00
_cell.angle_beta   90.00
_cell.angle_gamma   90.00
#
_symmetry.space_group_name_H-M   'P 1'
#
loop_
_entity.id
_entity.type
_entity.pdbx_description
1 polymer ?
#
loop_
_entity_poly.entity_id
_entity_poly.type
_entity_poly.pdbx_seq_one_letter_code
_entity_poly.pdbx_strand_id
1 'polypeptide(L)'
;MRILEKAGDTPASTGHCYFRALRVIIGSMRLGYLYSRYPVISQTFCDAEMLALERRGLELEIGSVYPPLTSLRHEHIAGLRAPIHYAPPQEVLRISEKEAKIAGRWPRHLVEQHERKYGPDIKAEQRARNALYFADFFARNSVDHVHVHFANRAAHTALFLKEISGISFSVTAHGQDFMKDLGSDDLLREICAAAEFVAAETDYSRRLLCERCPDSAAKIHRVYNGIDLERFPTPVSATVNAVPRIISVGRLVAFKGFDHLIDACGELARRGFDFVCDIVGDGPLHDTLQAKIESLNLSSRISLLGSLSQRAVLEKLQAADIFALASAIDAQGASDVFPTVILEAMASARPVVSTRLAGIPELVVDGQTGLLVSSGDTSALTEALQHLLCDRELRLRYGRGGRLRIEQHFRIEETVTPLLKLFETAPANSGKSSQHRASHPPSVSAPTCGVASSEAATEIAYLIDRWPDSDLPLLEREITEMKERNVPIAPFVCGLNSGVRFNRAMEEMAPLLEFLPDAMVLEAEWRANPVLAQELEEERAQQTNRVPGGIFLRQARFALALKRLLRGRDVSHVHATSSRALVCALILKRLLNVTVSATIEPRPEPPRNWIQDALSECVGGRLSDRKLLEQCHCRPPVSDAPSERSRRFTETPYNGNSFLLDKTTFRSAPRKALGLITRKTRIDLTTGARFWQGWAELLLRWSSSDRKSKIQIPK
;
A
#
# COMPACT_ATOMS: atom_id res chain seq x y z
N MET A 1 12.62 -44.48 -12.54
CA MET A 1 13.30 -45.79 -12.69
C MET A 1 14.76 -45.63 -12.31
N ARG A 2 15.25 -46.61 -11.54
CA ARG A 2 16.56 -46.78 -10.91
C ARG A 2 17.76 -46.29 -11.73
N ILE A 3 18.49 -45.30 -11.23
CA ILE A 3 19.95 -45.28 -10.97
C ILE A 3 20.18 -44.18 -9.91
N LEU A 4 20.80 -44.53 -8.78
CA LEU A 4 21.53 -43.71 -7.78
C LEU A 4 21.35 -44.29 -6.37
N GLU A 5 21.92 -45.47 -6.16
CA GLU A 5 22.39 -45.91 -4.85
C GLU A 5 23.91 -46.03 -4.94
N LYS A 6 24.60 -45.61 -3.87
CA LYS A 6 26.06 -45.59 -3.62
C LYS A 6 26.80 -44.31 -4.01
N ALA A 7 26.78 -43.34 -3.09
CA ALA A 7 28.00 -42.80 -2.48
C ALA A 7 27.58 -42.01 -1.23
N GLY A 8 27.97 -42.51 -0.05
CA GLY A 8 27.99 -41.71 1.16
C GLY A 8 29.26 -40.89 1.19
N ASP A 9 29.14 -39.57 1.28
CA ASP A 9 30.07 -38.67 1.96
C ASP A 9 29.51 -37.22 1.98
N THR A 10 29.32 -36.68 3.18
CA THR A 10 29.15 -35.26 3.60
C THR A 10 28.36 -34.26 2.73
N PRO A 11 27.23 -33.69 3.22
CA PRO A 11 26.52 -32.59 2.57
C PRO A 11 26.99 -31.22 3.10
N ALA A 12 28.03 -30.63 2.51
CA ALA A 12 28.39 -29.23 2.81
C ALA A 12 28.82 -28.40 1.58
N SER A 13 29.23 -29.03 0.47
CA SER A 13 29.75 -28.31 -0.71
C SER A 13 28.76 -28.18 -1.87
N THR A 14 27.73 -29.03 -1.94
CA THR A 14 26.70 -28.99 -3.00
C THR A 14 25.67 -27.88 -2.83
N GLY A 15 25.44 -27.40 -1.60
CA GLY A 15 24.55 -26.27 -1.34
C GLY A 15 25.10 -24.95 -1.93
N HIS A 16 26.40 -24.70 -1.81
CA HIS A 16 27.00 -23.41 -2.17
C HIS A 16 26.98 -23.12 -3.69
N CYS A 17 27.12 -24.13 -4.54
CA CYS A 17 26.98 -23.97 -6.00
C CYS A 17 25.51 -23.82 -6.43
N TYR A 18 24.58 -24.55 -5.79
CA TYR A 18 23.14 -24.45 -6.07
C TYR A 18 22.61 -23.05 -5.69
N PHE A 19 23.03 -22.51 -4.54
CA PHE A 19 22.68 -21.14 -4.12
C PHE A 19 23.25 -20.05 -5.02
N ARG A 20 24.42 -20.26 -5.65
CA ARG A 20 25.02 -19.27 -6.56
C ARG A 20 24.31 -19.22 -7.91
N ALA A 21 23.88 -20.38 -8.44
CA ALA A 21 23.08 -20.45 -9.66
C ALA A 21 21.63 -19.94 -9.44
N LEU A 22 21.02 -20.25 -8.28
CA LEU A 22 19.71 -19.69 -7.88
C LEU A 22 19.74 -18.15 -7.85
N ARG A 23 20.84 -17.56 -7.36
CA ARG A 23 20.98 -16.10 -7.26
C ARG A 23 21.04 -15.40 -8.62
N VAL A 24 21.42 -16.12 -9.69
CA VAL A 24 21.56 -15.55 -11.05
C VAL A 24 20.22 -15.53 -11.80
N ILE A 25 19.32 -16.49 -11.55
CA ILE A 25 18.00 -16.56 -12.20
C ILE A 25 16.95 -15.76 -11.42
N ILE A 26 16.96 -15.84 -10.08
CA ILE A 26 16.05 -15.05 -9.22
C ILE A 26 16.41 -13.57 -9.24
N GLY A 27 17.69 -13.23 -9.43
CA GLY A 27 18.18 -11.85 -9.45
C GLY A 27 17.68 -10.99 -10.63
N SER A 28 16.89 -11.54 -11.56
CA SER A 28 16.39 -10.82 -12.74
C SER A 28 14.86 -10.77 -12.87
N MET A 29 14.10 -11.46 -12.02
CA MET A 29 12.63 -11.49 -12.13
C MET A 29 11.99 -10.39 -11.28
N ARG A 30 11.14 -9.57 -11.88
CA ARG A 30 10.35 -8.55 -11.18
C ARG A 30 8.91 -9.01 -11.03
N LEU A 31 8.48 -9.18 -9.78
CA LEU A 31 7.20 -9.81 -9.44
C LEU A 31 6.16 -8.76 -9.09
N GLY A 32 5.03 -8.76 -9.80
CA GLY A 32 3.87 -7.97 -9.44
C GLY A 32 3.04 -8.69 -8.41
N TYR A 33 2.64 -8.04 -7.33
CA TYR A 33 1.59 -8.51 -6.45
C TYR A 33 0.29 -7.77 -6.76
N LEU A 34 -0.83 -8.47 -6.89
CA LEU A 34 -2.14 -7.85 -7.08
C LEU A 34 -3.12 -8.29 -5.99
N TYR A 35 -3.64 -7.32 -5.24
CA TYR A 35 -4.64 -7.54 -4.20
C TYR A 35 -5.97 -6.88 -4.56
N SER A 36 -7.06 -7.48 -4.09
CA SER A 36 -8.38 -6.84 -4.18
C SER A 36 -8.37 -5.60 -3.27
N ARG A 37 -7.84 -5.76 -2.06
CA ARG A 37 -7.64 -4.69 -1.09
C ARG A 37 -6.43 -5.00 -0.23
N TYR A 38 -5.53 -4.04 -0.09
CA TYR A 38 -4.33 -4.16 0.70
C TYR A 38 -3.90 -2.76 1.20
N PRO A 39 -3.36 -2.61 2.43
CA PRO A 39 -3.17 -3.64 3.47
C PRO A 39 -4.45 -4.02 4.20
N VAL A 40 -4.50 -5.22 4.77
CA VAL A 40 -5.59 -5.65 5.65
C VAL A 40 -4.99 -6.24 6.92
N ILE A 41 -5.44 -5.77 8.09
CA ILE A 41 -4.87 -6.12 9.40
C ILE A 41 -4.85 -7.64 9.64
N SER A 42 -5.85 -8.38 9.15
CA SER A 42 -5.91 -9.82 9.32
C SER A 42 -5.07 -10.62 8.31
N GLN A 43 -4.38 -9.96 7.38
CA GLN A 43 -3.60 -10.60 6.30
C GLN A 43 -2.09 -10.54 6.58
N THR A 44 -1.68 -10.79 7.81
CA THR A 44 -0.27 -10.72 8.26
C THR A 44 0.65 -11.70 7.52
N PHE A 45 0.10 -12.78 6.96
CA PHE A 45 0.83 -13.75 6.15
C PHE A 45 1.25 -13.18 4.79
N CYS A 46 0.44 -12.31 4.17
CA CYS A 46 0.81 -11.61 2.93
C CYS A 46 2.05 -10.74 3.19
N ASP A 47 2.05 -10.02 4.32
CA ASP A 47 3.16 -9.17 4.72
C ASP A 47 4.43 -10.00 4.97
N ALA A 48 4.31 -11.11 5.71
CA ALA A 48 5.43 -12.01 5.99
C ALA A 48 6.04 -12.62 4.72
N GLU A 49 5.20 -13.06 3.77
CA GLU A 49 5.64 -13.60 2.49
C GLU A 49 6.41 -12.55 1.67
N MET A 50 5.80 -11.39 1.41
CA MET A 50 6.45 -10.34 0.61
C MET A 50 7.77 -9.85 1.25
N LEU A 51 7.80 -9.68 2.57
CA LEU A 51 9.03 -9.32 3.29
C LEU A 51 10.11 -10.40 3.13
N ALA A 52 9.75 -11.68 3.25
CA ALA A 52 10.69 -12.78 3.08
C ALA A 52 11.22 -12.86 1.63
N LEU A 53 10.38 -12.60 0.64
CA LEU A 53 10.80 -12.54 -0.77
C LEU A 53 11.75 -11.36 -1.04
N GLU A 54 11.46 -10.17 -0.49
CA GLU A 54 12.39 -9.04 -0.59
C GLU A 54 13.74 -9.33 0.09
N ARG A 55 13.74 -10.01 1.25
CA ARG A 55 14.98 -10.45 1.92
C ARG A 55 15.79 -11.45 1.08
N ARG A 56 15.12 -12.22 0.22
CA ARG A 56 15.77 -13.12 -0.75
C ARG A 56 16.24 -12.40 -2.03
N GLY A 57 15.98 -11.09 -2.13
CA GLY A 57 16.46 -10.24 -3.22
C GLY A 57 15.50 -10.07 -4.38
N LEU A 58 14.24 -10.51 -4.27
CA LEU A 58 13.24 -10.24 -5.31
C LEU A 58 12.85 -8.76 -5.29
N GLU A 59 12.64 -8.21 -6.48
CA GLU A 59 12.03 -6.90 -6.68
C GLU A 59 10.53 -7.06 -6.84
N LEU A 60 9.77 -6.34 -6.01
CA LEU A 60 8.31 -6.43 -5.98
C LEU A 60 7.66 -5.14 -6.45
N GLU A 61 6.53 -5.27 -7.15
CA GLU A 61 5.61 -4.18 -7.49
C GLU A 61 4.23 -4.49 -6.92
N ILE A 62 3.72 -3.68 -5.99
CA ILE A 62 2.48 -4.01 -5.26
C ILE A 62 1.32 -3.19 -5.80
N GLY A 63 0.31 -3.84 -6.38
CA GLY A 63 -0.95 -3.27 -6.82
C GLY A 63 -2.12 -3.62 -5.90
N SER A 64 -2.95 -2.64 -5.55
CA SER A 64 -4.21 -2.84 -4.83
C SER A 64 -5.38 -2.23 -5.59
N VAL A 65 -6.35 -3.06 -5.99
CA VAL A 65 -7.53 -2.62 -6.74
C VAL A 65 -8.38 -1.64 -5.93
N TYR A 66 -8.48 -1.85 -4.63
CA TYR A 66 -9.20 -0.97 -3.71
C TYR A 66 -8.32 -0.52 -2.56
N PRO A 67 -8.53 0.70 -2.04
CA PRO A 67 -7.86 1.13 -0.83
C PRO A 67 -8.28 0.30 0.40
N PRO A 68 -7.50 0.23 1.47
CA PRO A 68 -7.86 -0.41 2.74
C PRO A 68 -9.12 0.18 3.40
N LEU A 69 -9.83 -0.63 4.19
CA LEU A 69 -11.07 -0.19 4.89
C LEU A 69 -10.81 0.60 6.18
N THR A 70 -9.63 0.44 6.76
CA THR A 70 -9.23 1.09 8.01
C THR A 70 -7.85 1.70 7.85
N SER A 71 -7.48 2.64 8.72
CA SER A 71 -6.15 3.26 8.73
C SER A 71 -5.14 2.51 9.61
N LEU A 72 -5.55 1.49 10.34
CA LEU A 72 -4.68 0.74 11.25
C LEU A 72 -3.79 -0.22 10.45
N ARG A 73 -2.48 -0.18 10.70
CA ARG A 73 -1.46 -1.00 10.06
C ARG A 73 -0.58 -1.67 11.11
N HIS A 74 -0.04 -2.84 10.76
CA HIS A 74 1.01 -3.45 11.56
C HIS A 74 2.34 -2.76 11.29
N GLU A 75 3.14 -2.55 12.33
CA GLU A 75 4.42 -1.84 12.23
C GLU A 75 5.39 -2.49 11.22
N HIS A 76 5.39 -3.82 11.12
CA HIS A 76 6.33 -4.55 10.26
C HIS A 76 6.12 -4.32 8.76
N ILE A 77 4.94 -3.87 8.32
CA ILE A 77 4.70 -3.52 6.91
C ILE A 77 5.59 -2.35 6.46
N ALA A 78 6.06 -1.52 7.40
CA ALA A 78 7.01 -0.45 7.10
C ALA A 78 8.36 -0.97 6.59
N GLY A 79 8.66 -2.26 6.80
CA GLY A 79 9.84 -2.93 6.25
C GLY A 79 9.76 -3.24 4.76
N LEU A 80 8.56 -3.21 4.15
CA LEU A 80 8.41 -3.41 2.71
C LEU A 80 9.01 -2.23 1.95
N ARG A 81 9.98 -2.52 1.08
CA ARG A 81 10.62 -1.52 0.22
C ARG A 81 9.72 -1.13 -0.94
N ALA A 82 8.99 -2.10 -1.50
CA ALA A 82 8.06 -1.86 -2.59
C ALA A 82 6.92 -0.90 -2.16
N PRO A 83 6.67 0.18 -2.93
CA PRO A 83 5.51 1.04 -2.72
C PRO A 83 4.22 0.29 -3.07
N ILE A 84 3.12 0.68 -2.42
CA ILE A 84 1.78 0.16 -2.72
C ILE A 84 1.09 1.13 -3.68
N HIS A 85 0.74 0.64 -4.86
CA HIS A 85 0.04 1.39 -5.90
C HIS A 85 -1.45 1.06 -5.91
N TYR A 86 -2.28 2.10 -5.86
CA TYR A 86 -3.73 1.98 -5.85
C TYR A 86 -4.30 2.37 -7.21
N ALA A 87 -5.33 1.65 -7.66
CA ALA A 87 -6.06 2.06 -8.85
C ALA A 87 -6.69 3.45 -8.63
N PRO A 88 -6.67 4.34 -9.64
CA PRO A 88 -7.34 5.63 -9.54
C PRO A 88 -8.87 5.46 -9.43
N PRO A 89 -9.59 6.53 -9.07
CA PRO A 89 -11.04 6.50 -8.98
C PRO A 89 -11.72 6.02 -10.27
N GLN A 90 -12.92 5.46 -10.14
CA GLN A 90 -13.59 4.78 -11.25
C GLN A 90 -14.00 5.71 -12.39
N GLU A 91 -14.25 6.97 -12.06
CA GLU A 91 -14.49 8.07 -12.99
C GLU A 91 -13.28 8.30 -13.91
N VAL A 92 -12.07 8.18 -13.37
CA VAL A 92 -10.81 8.30 -14.13
C VAL A 92 -10.60 7.06 -14.99
N LEU A 93 -10.80 5.86 -14.43
CA LEU A 93 -10.65 4.62 -15.19
C LEU A 93 -11.62 4.50 -16.38
N ARG A 94 -12.80 5.13 -16.31
CA ARG A 94 -13.74 5.21 -17.45
C ARG A 94 -13.19 6.04 -18.63
N ILE A 95 -12.26 6.96 -18.38
CA ILE A 95 -11.59 7.69 -19.46
C ILE A 95 -10.67 6.73 -20.21
N SER A 96 -9.80 6.02 -19.47
CA SER A 96 -8.90 5.01 -20.05
C SER A 96 -9.65 3.88 -20.76
N GLU A 97 -10.83 3.51 -20.28
CA GLU A 97 -11.73 2.57 -20.94
C GLU A 97 -12.13 3.03 -22.35
N LYS A 98 -12.59 4.29 -22.49
CA LYS A 98 -12.99 4.85 -23.80
C LYS A 98 -11.81 4.84 -24.76
N GLU A 99 -10.64 5.27 -24.30
CA GLU A 99 -9.41 5.29 -25.09
C GLU A 99 -9.01 3.88 -25.53
N ALA A 100 -9.07 2.89 -24.63
CA ALA A 100 -8.78 1.50 -24.95
C ALA A 100 -9.81 0.88 -25.92
N LYS A 101 -11.09 1.26 -25.81
CA LYS A 101 -12.13 0.83 -26.76
C LYS A 101 -11.86 1.39 -28.17
N ILE A 102 -11.41 2.64 -28.28
CA ILE A 102 -11.02 3.26 -29.56
C ILE A 102 -9.75 2.61 -30.11
N ALA A 103 -8.76 2.37 -29.26
CA ALA A 103 -7.47 1.78 -29.63
C ALA A 103 -7.51 0.26 -29.87
N GLY A 104 -8.68 -0.39 -29.69
CA GLY A 104 -8.82 -1.84 -29.83
C GLY A 104 -8.11 -2.66 -28.73
N ARG A 105 -7.66 -2.03 -27.63
CA ARG A 105 -7.03 -2.70 -26.47
C ARG A 105 -8.04 -3.21 -25.44
N TRP A 106 -9.30 -2.81 -25.56
CA TRP A 106 -10.35 -3.24 -24.64
C TRP A 106 -10.70 -4.72 -24.87
N PRO A 107 -10.70 -5.59 -23.83
CA PRO A 107 -10.97 -7.02 -23.96
C PRO A 107 -12.48 -7.28 -24.11
N ARG A 108 -13.08 -6.77 -25.20
CA ARG A 108 -14.54 -6.75 -25.41
C ARG A 108 -15.15 -8.15 -25.33
N HIS A 109 -14.53 -9.12 -26.01
CA HIS A 109 -15.03 -10.49 -26.05
C HIS A 109 -15.09 -11.13 -24.66
N LEU A 110 -14.01 -11.00 -23.90
CA LEU A 110 -13.93 -11.55 -22.54
C LEU A 110 -14.93 -10.87 -21.60
N VAL A 111 -15.09 -9.54 -21.69
CA VAL A 111 -16.09 -8.81 -20.90
C VAL A 111 -17.51 -9.31 -21.20
N GLU A 112 -17.89 -9.34 -22.47
CA GLU A 112 -19.22 -9.81 -22.90
C GLU A 112 -19.48 -11.27 -22.53
N GLN A 113 -18.47 -12.13 -22.67
CA GLN A 113 -18.54 -13.53 -22.29
C GLN A 113 -18.79 -13.69 -20.79
N HIS A 114 -18.03 -12.98 -19.94
CA HIS A 114 -18.17 -13.08 -18.50
C HIS A 114 -19.50 -12.52 -18.00
N GLU A 115 -19.97 -11.40 -18.55
CA GLU A 115 -21.29 -10.84 -18.20
C GLU A 115 -22.43 -11.78 -18.58
N ARG A 116 -22.35 -12.43 -19.74
CA ARG A 116 -23.34 -13.44 -20.17
C ARG A 116 -23.29 -14.69 -19.30
N LYS A 117 -22.09 -15.19 -18.98
CA LYS A 117 -21.90 -16.46 -18.27
C LYS A 117 -22.18 -16.36 -16.77
N TYR A 118 -21.73 -15.28 -16.13
CA TYR A 118 -21.76 -15.13 -14.67
C TYR A 118 -22.73 -14.04 -14.18
N GLY A 119 -23.36 -13.31 -15.10
CA GLY A 119 -24.29 -12.23 -14.80
C GLY A 119 -23.62 -10.88 -14.51
N PRO A 120 -24.40 -9.82 -14.30
CA PRO A 120 -23.87 -8.46 -14.12
C PRO A 120 -23.19 -8.23 -12.76
N ASP A 121 -23.50 -9.04 -11.74
CA ASP A 121 -23.02 -8.83 -10.36
C ASP A 121 -21.51 -9.04 -10.17
N ILE A 122 -20.88 -9.81 -11.07
CA ILE A 122 -19.41 -9.95 -11.11
C ILE A 122 -18.70 -8.67 -11.59
N LYS A 123 -19.45 -7.75 -12.21
CA LYS A 123 -18.98 -6.45 -12.73
C LYS A 123 -17.77 -6.61 -13.67
N ALA A 124 -17.88 -7.41 -14.72
CA ALA A 124 -16.77 -7.70 -15.65
C ALA A 124 -16.14 -6.42 -16.23
N GLU A 125 -16.93 -5.46 -16.71
CA GLU A 125 -16.42 -4.19 -17.22
C GLU A 125 -15.61 -3.42 -16.16
N GLN A 126 -16.04 -3.48 -14.89
CA GLN A 126 -15.28 -2.90 -13.78
C GLN A 126 -13.95 -3.63 -13.55
N ARG A 127 -13.91 -4.97 -13.70
CA ARG A 127 -12.67 -5.75 -13.61
C ARG A 127 -11.73 -5.41 -14.75
N ALA A 128 -12.22 -5.37 -15.98
CA ALA A 128 -11.44 -5.01 -17.16
C ALA A 128 -10.86 -3.58 -17.07
N ARG A 129 -11.60 -2.62 -16.52
CA ARG A 129 -11.08 -1.26 -16.24
C ARG A 129 -9.89 -1.26 -15.28
N ASN A 130 -10.01 -1.97 -14.16
CA ASN A 130 -8.90 -2.07 -13.21
C ASN A 130 -7.72 -2.85 -13.82
N ALA A 131 -8.00 -3.90 -14.59
CA ALA A 131 -6.99 -4.69 -15.27
C ALA A 131 -6.22 -3.89 -16.31
N LEU A 132 -6.88 -3.02 -17.09
CA LEU A 132 -6.23 -2.12 -18.05
C LEU A 132 -5.21 -1.21 -17.36
N TYR A 133 -5.59 -0.62 -16.22
CA TYR A 133 -4.67 0.22 -15.44
C TYR A 133 -3.46 -0.58 -14.94
N PHE A 134 -3.70 -1.73 -14.30
CA PHE A 134 -2.61 -2.55 -13.76
C PHE A 134 -1.76 -3.23 -14.85
N ALA A 135 -2.33 -3.54 -16.01
CA ALA A 135 -1.60 -3.99 -17.18
C ALA A 135 -0.58 -2.94 -17.62
N ASP A 136 -1.01 -1.68 -17.80
CA ASP A 136 -0.13 -0.58 -18.18
C ASP A 136 0.88 -0.25 -17.07
N PHE A 137 0.51 -0.36 -15.80
CA PHE A 137 1.40 -0.14 -14.64
C PHE A 137 2.48 -1.22 -14.54
N PHE A 138 2.11 -2.49 -14.56
CA PHE A 138 3.05 -3.61 -14.44
C PHE A 138 3.96 -3.71 -15.68
N ALA A 139 3.42 -3.48 -16.89
CA ALA A 139 4.24 -3.44 -18.09
C ALA A 139 5.29 -2.31 -18.05
N ARG A 140 4.90 -1.10 -17.61
CA ARG A 140 5.84 0.03 -17.44
C ARG A 140 6.94 -0.26 -16.43
N ASN A 141 6.62 -1.01 -15.38
CA ASN A 141 7.58 -1.42 -14.36
C ASN A 141 8.28 -2.74 -14.69
N SER A 142 8.20 -3.23 -15.94
CA SER A 142 8.88 -4.47 -16.38
C SER A 142 8.58 -5.69 -15.49
N VAL A 143 7.35 -5.80 -15.01
CA VAL A 143 6.90 -6.98 -14.25
C VAL A 143 6.75 -8.17 -15.20
N ASP A 144 7.42 -9.27 -14.85
CA ASP A 144 7.44 -10.50 -15.64
C ASP A 144 6.21 -11.37 -15.40
N HIS A 145 5.70 -11.35 -14.16
CA HIS A 145 4.63 -12.20 -13.67
C HIS A 145 3.86 -11.51 -12.54
N VAL A 146 2.56 -11.78 -12.44
CA VAL A 146 1.72 -11.26 -11.34
C VAL A 146 1.31 -12.40 -10.40
N HIS A 147 1.67 -12.31 -9.13
CA HIS A 147 1.14 -13.17 -8.08
C HIS A 147 -0.07 -12.52 -7.41
N VAL A 148 -1.17 -13.27 -7.30
CA VAL A 148 -2.43 -12.79 -6.73
C VAL A 148 -2.73 -13.56 -5.46
N HIS A 149 -3.03 -12.87 -4.37
CA HIS A 149 -3.62 -13.52 -3.21
C HIS A 149 -5.14 -13.52 -3.30
N PHE A 150 -5.71 -14.62 -2.83
CA PHE A 150 -7.14 -14.95 -2.80
C PHE A 150 -7.71 -15.19 -4.19
N ALA A 151 -8.47 -16.29 -4.33
CA ALA A 151 -9.32 -16.51 -5.49
C ALA A 151 -10.57 -15.61 -5.37
N ASN A 152 -10.41 -14.31 -5.60
CA ASN A 152 -11.48 -13.31 -5.45
C ASN A 152 -11.49 -12.31 -6.63
N ARG A 153 -12.04 -11.11 -6.40
CA ARG A 153 -12.10 -10.00 -7.39
C ARG A 153 -10.75 -9.65 -8.01
N ALA A 154 -9.62 -9.81 -7.30
CA ALA A 154 -8.29 -9.58 -7.87
C ALA A 154 -7.89 -10.69 -8.83
N ALA A 155 -8.13 -11.96 -8.49
CA ALA A 155 -7.88 -13.08 -9.40
C ALA A 155 -8.77 -12.99 -10.66
N HIS A 156 -10.02 -12.55 -10.51
CA HIS A 156 -10.87 -12.25 -11.66
C HIS A 156 -10.36 -11.06 -12.48
N THR A 157 -9.80 -10.03 -11.83
CA THR A 157 -9.12 -8.91 -12.53
C THR A 157 -7.88 -9.40 -13.29
N ALA A 158 -7.14 -10.37 -12.74
CA ALA A 158 -5.94 -10.93 -13.35
C ALA A 158 -6.21 -11.69 -14.65
N LEU A 159 -7.40 -12.30 -14.82
CA LEU A 159 -7.83 -12.87 -16.11
C LEU A 159 -7.82 -11.81 -17.23
N PHE A 160 -8.46 -10.66 -16.99
CA PHE A 160 -8.45 -9.55 -17.94
C PHE A 160 -7.06 -8.94 -18.10
N LEU A 161 -6.25 -8.91 -17.03
CA LEU A 161 -4.90 -8.39 -17.10
C LEU A 161 -4.05 -9.22 -18.05
N LYS A 162 -4.10 -10.55 -17.92
CA LYS A 162 -3.42 -11.49 -18.80
C LYS A 162 -3.89 -11.36 -20.26
N GLU A 163 -5.20 -11.18 -20.48
CA GLU A 163 -5.74 -10.95 -21.82
C GLU A 163 -5.24 -9.64 -22.44
N ILE A 164 -5.15 -8.56 -21.66
CA ILE A 164 -4.75 -7.23 -22.14
C ILE A 164 -3.25 -7.14 -22.41
N SER A 165 -2.41 -7.63 -21.49
CA SER A 165 -0.95 -7.42 -21.55
C SER A 165 -0.15 -8.66 -21.91
N GLY A 166 -0.75 -9.84 -21.83
CA GLY A 166 -0.05 -11.12 -21.92
C GLY A 166 0.75 -11.48 -20.66
N ILE A 167 0.84 -10.61 -19.64
CA ILE A 167 1.57 -10.88 -18.40
C ILE A 167 0.91 -12.07 -17.69
N SER A 168 1.69 -13.12 -17.42
CA SER A 168 1.20 -14.33 -16.78
C SER A 168 0.88 -14.07 -15.30
N PHE A 169 0.04 -14.91 -14.70
CA PHE A 169 -0.28 -14.78 -13.28
C PHE A 169 -0.40 -16.14 -12.57
N SER A 170 -0.24 -16.11 -11.26
CA SER A 170 -0.46 -17.23 -10.34
C SER A 170 -1.34 -16.78 -9.18
N VAL A 171 -1.90 -17.74 -8.44
CA VAL A 171 -2.83 -17.44 -7.34
C VAL A 171 -2.44 -18.21 -6.08
N THR A 172 -2.35 -17.55 -4.93
CA THR A 172 -2.45 -18.22 -3.62
C THR A 172 -3.89 -18.17 -3.14
N ALA A 173 -4.53 -19.33 -3.04
CA ALA A 173 -5.91 -19.46 -2.59
C ALA A 173 -5.94 -19.62 -1.06
N HIS A 174 -6.56 -18.64 -0.39
CA HIS A 174 -6.72 -18.65 1.07
C HIS A 174 -8.09 -19.17 1.49
N GLY A 175 -8.14 -19.87 2.61
CA GLY A 175 -9.41 -20.21 3.24
C GLY A 175 -10.35 -21.03 2.35
N GLN A 176 -11.64 -20.98 2.66
CA GLN A 176 -12.70 -21.39 1.73
C GLN A 176 -13.12 -20.22 0.80
N ASP A 177 -12.32 -19.15 0.72
CA ASP A 177 -12.67 -17.90 0.02
C ASP A 177 -12.85 -18.10 -1.49
N PHE A 178 -12.40 -19.22 -2.05
CA PHE A 178 -12.72 -19.61 -3.42
C PHE A 178 -14.23 -19.82 -3.68
N MET A 179 -15.10 -19.82 -2.64
CA MET A 179 -16.54 -20.04 -2.77
C MET A 179 -17.47 -18.88 -2.42
N LYS A 180 -17.20 -18.12 -1.35
CA LYS A 180 -18.14 -17.06 -0.94
C LYS A 180 -17.97 -15.77 -1.75
N ASP A 181 -16.74 -15.41 -2.11
CA ASP A 181 -16.44 -14.11 -2.75
C ASP A 181 -16.55 -14.12 -4.28
N LEU A 182 -16.27 -15.26 -4.93
CA LEU A 182 -16.45 -15.43 -6.39
C LEU A 182 -17.90 -15.70 -6.77
N GLY A 183 -18.66 -16.36 -5.88
CA GLY A 183 -20.06 -16.74 -6.13
C GLY A 183 -20.27 -17.78 -7.23
N SER A 184 -19.19 -18.37 -7.78
CA SER A 184 -19.24 -19.32 -8.91
C SER A 184 -18.05 -20.28 -8.93
N ASP A 185 -18.32 -21.59 -8.83
CA ASP A 185 -17.31 -22.64 -9.04
C ASP A 185 -16.75 -22.60 -10.48
N ASP A 186 -17.56 -22.22 -11.47
CA ASP A 186 -17.10 -22.14 -12.86
C ASP A 186 -16.08 -21.02 -13.07
N LEU A 187 -16.27 -19.88 -12.41
CA LEU A 187 -15.30 -18.79 -12.43
C LEU A 187 -14.01 -19.19 -11.70
N LEU A 188 -14.12 -19.92 -10.59
CA LEU A 188 -12.96 -20.49 -9.91
C LEU A 188 -12.16 -21.42 -10.84
N ARG A 189 -12.84 -22.35 -11.54
CA ARG A 189 -12.18 -23.24 -12.51
C ARG A 189 -11.48 -22.48 -13.62
N GLU A 190 -12.10 -21.42 -14.14
CA GLU A 190 -11.51 -20.56 -15.17
C GLU A 190 -10.26 -19.83 -14.66
N ILE A 191 -10.30 -19.29 -13.44
CA ILE A 191 -9.13 -18.69 -12.78
C ILE A 191 -8.01 -19.72 -12.62
N CYS A 192 -8.31 -20.90 -12.08
CA CYS A 192 -7.32 -21.97 -11.87
C CYS A 192 -6.72 -22.47 -13.20
N ALA A 193 -7.53 -22.57 -14.25
CA ALA A 193 -7.07 -23.01 -15.57
C ALA A 193 -6.12 -21.99 -16.20
N ALA A 194 -6.44 -20.70 -16.08
CA ALA A 194 -5.66 -19.59 -16.64
C ALA A 194 -4.39 -19.26 -15.86
N ALA A 195 -4.35 -19.56 -14.56
CA ALA A 195 -3.16 -19.39 -13.73
C ALA A 195 -2.03 -20.35 -14.17
N GLU A 196 -0.79 -19.89 -14.06
CA GLU A 196 0.40 -20.73 -14.30
C GLU A 196 0.52 -21.80 -13.22
N PHE A 197 0.26 -21.41 -11.97
CA PHE A 197 0.10 -22.33 -10.85
C PHE A 197 -0.85 -21.74 -9.80
N VAL A 198 -1.36 -22.61 -8.94
CA VAL A 198 -2.18 -22.25 -7.78
C VAL A 198 -1.52 -22.80 -6.52
N ALA A 199 -1.18 -21.91 -5.59
CA ALA A 199 -0.73 -22.27 -4.26
C ALA A 199 -1.93 -22.41 -3.31
N ALA A 200 -1.93 -23.49 -2.55
CA ALA A 200 -2.93 -23.80 -1.53
C ALA A 200 -2.24 -23.85 -0.17
N GLU A 201 -2.81 -23.19 0.83
CA GLU A 201 -2.18 -23.01 2.14
C GLU A 201 -1.97 -24.32 2.92
N THR A 202 -2.74 -25.37 2.60
CA THR A 202 -2.78 -26.63 3.35
C THR A 202 -3.02 -27.80 2.42
N ASP A 203 -2.69 -29.02 2.85
CA ASP A 203 -3.05 -30.24 2.12
C ASP A 203 -4.58 -30.45 2.10
N TYR A 204 -5.31 -29.98 3.12
CA TYR A 204 -6.77 -29.87 3.09
C TYR A 204 -7.26 -28.98 1.93
N SER A 205 -6.80 -27.73 1.85
CA SER A 205 -7.19 -26.79 0.80
C SER A 205 -6.80 -27.28 -0.58
N ARG A 206 -5.61 -27.87 -0.71
CA ARG A 206 -5.14 -28.46 -1.97
C ARG A 206 -6.09 -29.53 -2.46
N ARG A 207 -6.49 -30.48 -1.61
CA ARG A 207 -7.45 -31.55 -1.98
C ARG A 207 -8.79 -30.95 -2.43
N LEU A 208 -9.32 -30.02 -1.65
CA LEU A 208 -10.61 -29.39 -1.95
C LEU A 208 -10.58 -28.59 -3.27
N LEU A 209 -9.48 -27.91 -3.56
CA LEU A 209 -9.29 -27.21 -4.84
C LEU A 209 -9.13 -28.19 -6.00
N CYS A 210 -8.39 -29.30 -5.83
CA CYS A 210 -8.29 -30.34 -6.86
C CYS A 210 -9.64 -31.00 -7.15
N GLU A 211 -10.48 -31.23 -6.14
CA GLU A 211 -11.84 -31.77 -6.32
C GLU A 211 -12.73 -30.81 -7.11
N ARG A 212 -12.62 -29.50 -6.87
CA ARG A 212 -13.42 -28.47 -7.55
C ARG A 212 -12.90 -28.12 -8.94
N CYS A 213 -11.58 -28.20 -9.13
CA CYS A 213 -10.86 -27.84 -10.35
C CYS A 213 -10.02 -29.04 -10.86
N PRO A 214 -10.65 -30.17 -11.21
CA PRO A 214 -9.95 -31.40 -11.56
C PRO A 214 -8.99 -31.22 -12.75
N ASP A 215 -9.40 -30.43 -13.76
CA ASP A 215 -8.58 -30.14 -14.94
C ASP A 215 -7.31 -29.33 -14.62
N SER A 216 -7.28 -28.67 -13.46
CA SER A 216 -6.13 -27.88 -12.99
C SER A 216 -5.36 -28.57 -11.87
N ALA A 217 -5.72 -29.79 -11.46
CA ALA A 217 -5.13 -30.47 -10.29
C ALA A 217 -3.60 -30.57 -10.33
N ALA A 218 -3.00 -30.74 -11.51
CA ALA A 218 -1.56 -30.80 -11.70
C ALA A 218 -0.82 -29.48 -11.38
N LYS A 219 -1.53 -28.35 -11.43
CA LYS A 219 -1.02 -27.00 -11.16
C LYS A 219 -1.28 -26.53 -9.72
N ILE A 220 -1.93 -27.35 -8.89
CA ILE A 220 -2.32 -26.99 -7.52
C ILE A 220 -1.29 -27.58 -6.54
N HIS A 221 -0.51 -26.69 -5.94
CA HIS A 221 0.61 -27.03 -5.07
C HIS A 221 0.34 -26.57 -3.63
N ARG A 222 0.81 -27.35 -2.65
CA ARG A 222 0.76 -26.89 -1.26
C ARG A 222 1.92 -25.94 -0.98
N VAL A 223 1.59 -24.74 -0.49
CA VAL A 223 2.54 -23.75 0.03
C VAL A 223 1.98 -23.27 1.36
N TYR A 224 2.61 -23.64 2.47
CA TYR A 224 2.14 -23.20 3.80
C TYR A 224 2.37 -21.70 3.96
N ASN A 225 1.47 -21.02 4.68
CA ASN A 225 1.84 -19.73 5.28
C ASN A 225 2.94 -19.96 6.33
N GLY A 226 3.95 -19.11 6.30
CA GLY A 226 5.01 -19.10 7.30
C GLY A 226 4.87 -17.99 8.32
N ILE A 227 5.69 -18.08 9.37
CA ILE A 227 5.85 -17.06 10.39
C ILE A 227 7.30 -16.57 10.45
N ASP A 228 7.46 -15.27 10.58
CA ASP A 228 8.76 -14.63 10.80
C ASP A 228 9.14 -14.76 12.28
N LEU A 229 10.01 -15.70 12.60
CA LEU A 229 10.39 -16.01 13.98
C LEU A 229 11.21 -14.90 14.67
N GLU A 230 11.80 -13.96 13.93
CA GLU A 230 12.49 -12.82 14.53
C GLU A 230 11.50 -11.95 15.32
N ARG A 231 10.24 -11.94 14.89
CA ARG A 231 9.15 -11.20 15.56
C ARG A 231 8.57 -11.94 16.76
N PHE A 232 8.89 -13.23 16.92
CA PHE A 232 8.40 -14.07 18.01
C PHE A 232 9.61 -14.60 18.80
N PRO A 233 10.30 -13.77 19.59
CA PRO A 233 11.42 -14.25 20.38
C PRO A 233 10.95 -15.28 21.41
N THR A 234 11.77 -16.31 21.62
CA THR A 234 11.51 -17.31 22.65
C THR A 234 11.49 -16.62 24.02
N PRO A 235 10.45 -16.83 24.84
CA PRO A 235 10.40 -16.25 26.19
C PRO A 235 11.62 -16.70 27.02
N VAL A 236 12.31 -15.74 27.65
CA VAL A 236 13.52 -15.97 28.47
C VAL A 236 13.25 -16.86 29.69
N SER A 237 12.02 -16.82 30.20
CA SER A 237 11.53 -17.72 31.24
C SER A 237 10.07 -18.04 30.98
N ALA A 238 9.68 -19.29 31.20
CA ALA A 238 8.27 -19.67 31.23
C ALA A 238 7.68 -19.21 32.58
N THR A 239 7.40 -17.92 32.70
CA THR A 239 6.63 -17.40 33.83
C THR A 239 5.24 -18.00 33.75
N VAL A 240 4.94 -18.89 34.69
CA VAL A 240 3.61 -19.50 34.82
C VAL A 240 2.83 -18.66 35.81
N ASN A 241 1.63 -18.26 35.40
CA ASN A 241 0.78 -17.46 36.24
C ASN A 241 0.25 -18.29 37.42
N ALA A 242 0.07 -17.64 38.57
CA ALA A 242 -0.56 -18.29 39.73
C ALA A 242 -2.00 -18.73 39.42
N VAL A 243 -2.73 -17.88 38.69
CA VAL A 243 -4.01 -18.20 38.07
C VAL A 243 -3.78 -18.39 36.57
N PRO A 244 -4.06 -19.58 36.01
CA PRO A 244 -3.85 -19.83 34.58
C PRO A 244 -4.58 -18.82 33.68
N ARG A 245 -3.87 -18.33 32.67
CA ARG A 245 -4.37 -17.37 31.69
C ARG A 245 -4.64 -18.06 30.35
N ILE A 246 -5.90 -18.06 29.92
CA ILE A 246 -6.32 -18.49 28.59
C ILE A 246 -6.35 -17.26 27.68
N ILE A 247 -5.87 -17.40 26.44
CA ILE A 247 -6.02 -16.37 25.42
C ILE A 247 -6.62 -16.95 24.15
N SER A 248 -7.51 -16.20 23.52
CA SER A 248 -8.00 -16.45 22.18
C SER A 248 -7.93 -15.16 21.35
N VAL A 249 -7.52 -15.26 20.09
CA VAL A 249 -7.34 -14.08 19.23
C VAL A 249 -7.96 -14.32 17.86
N GLY A 250 -8.80 -13.39 17.38
CA GLY A 250 -9.42 -13.47 16.06
C GLY A 250 -10.62 -12.54 15.88
N ARG A 251 -11.09 -12.37 14.64
CA ARG A 251 -12.31 -11.60 14.33
C ARG A 251 -13.51 -12.19 15.05
N LEU A 252 -14.33 -11.38 15.72
CA LEU A 252 -15.54 -11.85 16.44
C LEU A 252 -16.67 -12.21 15.46
N VAL A 253 -16.51 -13.36 14.79
CA VAL A 253 -17.45 -13.94 13.82
C VAL A 253 -17.74 -15.39 14.19
N ALA A 254 -18.88 -15.93 13.71
CA ALA A 254 -19.43 -17.20 14.18
C ALA A 254 -18.45 -18.37 14.09
N PHE A 255 -17.75 -18.51 12.95
CA PHE A 255 -16.83 -19.62 12.72
C PHE A 255 -15.54 -19.58 13.55
N LYS A 256 -15.28 -18.52 14.33
CA LYS A 256 -14.19 -18.54 15.32
C LYS A 256 -14.56 -19.29 16.60
N GLY A 257 -15.86 -19.54 16.81
CA GLY A 257 -16.37 -20.33 17.93
C GLY A 257 -16.08 -19.77 19.31
N PHE A 258 -15.92 -18.45 19.44
CA PHE A 258 -15.80 -17.80 20.76
C PHE A 258 -16.99 -18.12 21.67
N ASP A 259 -18.16 -18.34 21.08
CA ASP A 259 -19.37 -18.76 21.78
C ASP A 259 -19.17 -20.09 22.54
N HIS A 260 -18.55 -21.08 21.90
CA HIS A 260 -18.20 -22.37 22.50
C HIS A 260 -17.10 -22.25 23.56
N LEU A 261 -16.12 -21.35 23.34
CA LEU A 261 -15.08 -21.08 24.33
C LEU A 261 -15.68 -20.47 25.62
N ILE A 262 -16.60 -19.52 25.48
CA ILE A 262 -17.30 -18.92 26.62
C ILE A 262 -18.12 -19.96 27.39
N ASP A 263 -18.84 -20.85 26.68
CA ASP A 263 -19.56 -21.96 27.35
C ASP A 263 -18.62 -22.90 28.09
N ALA A 264 -17.48 -23.25 27.47
CA ALA A 264 -16.50 -24.11 28.11
C ALA A 264 -15.91 -23.45 29.37
N CYS A 265 -15.63 -22.15 29.33
CA CYS A 265 -15.23 -21.36 30.50
C CYS A 265 -16.33 -21.31 31.58
N GLY A 266 -17.60 -21.18 31.19
CA GLY A 266 -18.74 -21.25 32.10
C GLY A 266 -18.79 -22.57 32.87
N GLU A 267 -18.60 -23.69 32.16
CA GLU A 267 -18.56 -25.02 32.75
C GLU A 267 -17.34 -25.21 33.67
N LEU A 268 -16.15 -24.72 33.28
CA LEU A 268 -14.97 -24.74 34.14
C LEU A 268 -15.18 -23.94 35.44
N ALA A 269 -15.80 -22.76 35.35
CA ALA A 269 -16.11 -21.94 36.52
C ALA A 269 -17.11 -22.65 37.44
N ARG A 270 -18.14 -23.31 36.87
CA ARG A 270 -19.12 -24.11 37.62
C ARG A 270 -18.47 -25.29 38.35
N ARG A 271 -17.43 -25.89 37.77
CA ARG A 271 -16.63 -26.96 38.37
C ARG A 271 -15.62 -26.47 39.41
N GLY A 272 -15.51 -25.16 39.63
CA GLY A 272 -14.64 -24.56 40.63
C GLY A 272 -13.18 -24.37 40.21
N PHE A 273 -12.88 -24.38 38.90
CA PHE A 273 -11.53 -24.09 38.41
C PHE A 273 -11.27 -22.58 38.36
N ASP A 274 -10.09 -22.16 38.81
CA ASP A 274 -9.62 -20.79 38.66
C ASP A 274 -8.85 -20.57 37.36
N PHE A 275 -9.26 -19.54 36.64
CA PHE A 275 -8.66 -19.08 35.40
C PHE A 275 -9.09 -17.64 35.11
N VAL A 276 -8.39 -17.01 34.17
CA VAL A 276 -8.86 -15.83 33.44
C VAL A 276 -8.71 -16.07 31.94
N CYS A 277 -9.59 -15.46 31.13
CA CYS A 277 -9.62 -15.59 29.69
C CYS A 277 -9.67 -14.23 29.01
N ASP A 278 -8.63 -13.92 28.23
CA ASP A 278 -8.59 -12.72 27.38
C ASP A 278 -9.00 -13.13 25.94
N ILE A 279 -10.05 -12.50 25.40
CA ILE A 279 -10.45 -12.63 23.99
C ILE A 279 -10.08 -11.33 23.27
N VAL A 280 -9.15 -11.43 22.31
CA VAL A 280 -8.65 -10.30 21.54
C VAL A 280 -9.23 -10.32 20.12
N GLY A 281 -9.77 -9.19 19.70
CA GLY A 281 -10.35 -9.00 18.39
C GLY A 281 -11.65 -8.22 18.46
N ASP A 282 -12.18 -7.90 17.29
CA ASP A 282 -13.44 -7.17 17.13
C ASP A 282 -14.25 -7.80 15.99
N GLY A 283 -15.54 -7.50 15.94
CA GLY A 283 -16.44 -8.03 14.92
C GLY A 283 -17.92 -7.96 15.31
N PRO A 284 -18.80 -8.37 14.39
CA PRO A 284 -20.25 -8.23 14.54
C PRO A 284 -20.82 -8.98 15.74
N LEU A 285 -20.11 -9.96 16.30
CA LEU A 285 -20.57 -10.71 17.48
C LEU A 285 -20.15 -10.09 18.82
N HIS A 286 -19.46 -8.94 18.83
CA HIS A 286 -18.97 -8.33 20.07
C HIS A 286 -20.05 -8.24 21.16
N ASP A 287 -21.16 -7.57 20.87
CA ASP A 287 -22.22 -7.32 21.86
C ASP A 287 -22.94 -8.61 22.26
N THR A 288 -23.09 -9.56 21.33
CA THR A 288 -23.67 -10.88 21.62
C THR A 288 -22.79 -11.68 22.58
N LEU A 289 -21.47 -11.69 22.36
CA LEU A 289 -20.51 -12.39 23.21
C LEU A 289 -20.43 -11.72 24.60
N GLN A 290 -20.46 -10.40 24.65
CA GLN A 290 -20.47 -9.63 25.89
C GLN A 290 -21.71 -9.95 26.74
N ALA A 291 -22.90 -9.94 26.14
CA ALA A 291 -24.14 -10.30 26.82
C ALA A 291 -24.13 -11.75 27.34
N LYS A 292 -23.48 -12.68 26.61
CA LYS A 292 -23.31 -14.07 27.06
C LYS A 292 -22.35 -14.19 28.25
N ILE A 293 -21.25 -13.44 28.26
CA ILE A 293 -20.34 -13.39 29.41
C ILE A 293 -21.08 -12.90 30.67
N GLU A 294 -21.91 -11.88 30.52
CA GLU A 294 -22.70 -11.32 31.62
C GLU A 294 -23.77 -12.29 32.11
N SER A 295 -24.52 -12.93 31.20
CA SER A 295 -25.58 -13.88 31.58
C SER A 295 -25.06 -15.13 32.30
N LEU A 296 -23.82 -15.54 31.99
CA LEU A 296 -23.12 -16.63 32.67
C LEU A 296 -22.36 -16.18 33.93
N ASN A 297 -22.44 -14.90 34.31
CA ASN A 297 -21.72 -14.30 35.44
C ASN A 297 -20.18 -14.48 35.35
N LEU A 298 -19.63 -14.35 34.14
CA LEU A 298 -18.20 -14.56 33.85
C LEU A 298 -17.40 -13.26 33.70
N SER A 299 -17.99 -12.09 33.95
CA SER A 299 -17.34 -10.79 33.72
C SER A 299 -16.07 -10.54 34.54
N SER A 300 -15.89 -11.24 35.67
CA SER A 300 -14.64 -11.20 36.46
C SER A 300 -13.54 -12.13 35.92
N ARG A 301 -13.90 -13.05 35.01
CA ARG A 301 -13.00 -14.09 34.47
C ARG A 301 -12.72 -13.91 32.98
N ILE A 302 -13.65 -13.36 32.20
CA ILE A 302 -13.52 -13.21 30.74
C ILE A 302 -13.52 -11.73 30.38
N SER A 303 -12.59 -11.30 29.52
CA SER A 303 -12.50 -9.94 29.02
C SER A 303 -12.43 -9.90 27.49
N LEU A 304 -13.31 -9.13 26.86
CA LEU A 304 -13.21 -8.76 25.44
C LEU A 304 -12.33 -7.51 25.32
N LEU A 305 -11.19 -7.63 24.65
CA LEU A 305 -10.17 -6.57 24.61
C LEU A 305 -10.23 -5.67 23.36
N GLY A 306 -11.15 -5.96 22.44
CA GLY A 306 -11.22 -5.28 21.14
C GLY A 306 -10.02 -5.60 20.24
N SER A 307 -9.88 -4.86 19.15
CA SER A 307 -8.74 -5.00 18.24
C SER A 307 -7.45 -4.41 18.84
N LEU A 308 -6.39 -5.22 18.89
CA LEU A 308 -5.07 -4.81 19.37
C LEU A 308 -4.04 -4.77 18.22
N SER A 309 -2.96 -3.99 18.41
CA SER A 309 -1.79 -4.07 17.54
C SER A 309 -1.12 -5.43 17.67
N GLN A 310 -0.39 -5.87 16.65
CA GLN A 310 0.28 -7.17 16.71
C GLN A 310 1.31 -7.27 17.83
N ARG A 311 2.00 -6.17 18.18
CA ARG A 311 2.90 -6.14 19.34
C ARG A 311 2.13 -6.42 20.63
N ALA A 312 0.99 -5.77 20.84
CA ALA A 312 0.15 -6.02 21.99
C ALA A 312 -0.45 -7.44 22.00
N VAL A 313 -0.80 -7.99 20.83
CA VAL A 313 -1.20 -9.40 20.70
C VAL A 313 -0.05 -10.33 21.13
N LEU A 314 1.17 -10.09 20.67
CA LEU A 314 2.35 -10.87 21.05
C LEU A 314 2.61 -10.81 22.55
N GLU A 315 2.57 -9.62 23.17
CA GLU A 315 2.72 -9.45 24.62
C GLU A 315 1.67 -10.27 25.38
N LYS A 316 0.42 -10.26 24.91
CA LYS A 316 -0.67 -11.04 25.48
C LYS A 316 -0.46 -12.55 25.30
N LEU A 317 -0.02 -12.99 24.12
CA LEU A 317 0.33 -14.39 23.85
C LEU A 317 1.46 -14.87 24.76
N GLN A 318 2.50 -14.06 24.96
CA GLN A 318 3.63 -14.39 25.84
C GLN A 318 3.23 -14.43 27.32
N ALA A 319 2.30 -13.58 27.74
CA ALA A 319 1.77 -13.55 29.11
C ALA A 319 0.77 -14.68 29.41
N ALA A 320 0.20 -15.32 28.40
CA ALA A 320 -0.78 -16.39 28.57
C ALA A 320 -0.13 -17.76 28.88
N ASP A 321 -0.90 -18.68 29.44
CA ASP A 321 -0.49 -20.07 29.70
C ASP A 321 -1.05 -21.05 28.65
N ILE A 322 -2.21 -20.75 28.08
CA ILE A 322 -2.93 -21.60 27.12
C ILE A 322 -3.49 -20.72 26.01
N PHE A 323 -3.27 -21.10 24.75
CA PHE A 323 -4.01 -20.55 23.63
C PHE A 323 -5.19 -21.45 23.30
N ALA A 324 -6.38 -20.88 23.14
CA ALA A 324 -7.59 -21.62 22.77
C ALA A 324 -8.27 -20.97 21.56
N LEU A 325 -8.64 -21.77 20.55
CA LEU A 325 -9.46 -21.31 19.44
C LEU A 325 -10.41 -22.42 19.01
N ALA A 326 -11.70 -22.27 19.32
CA ALA A 326 -12.72 -23.27 19.09
C ALA A 326 -13.35 -23.15 17.69
N SER A 327 -12.53 -23.04 16.65
CA SER A 327 -12.98 -22.82 15.27
C SER A 327 -14.10 -23.79 14.87
N ALA A 328 -15.16 -23.23 14.27
CA ALA A 328 -16.37 -23.91 13.86
C ALA A 328 -16.69 -23.65 12.38
N ILE A 329 -17.78 -24.24 11.89
CA ILE A 329 -18.35 -23.94 10.57
C ILE A 329 -19.58 -23.06 10.79
N ASP A 330 -19.67 -21.92 10.11
CA ASP A 330 -20.86 -21.05 10.19
C ASP A 330 -22.04 -21.60 9.36
N ALA A 331 -23.23 -21.01 9.54
CA ALA A 331 -24.44 -21.43 8.85
C ALA A 331 -24.36 -21.29 7.31
N GLN A 332 -23.39 -20.53 6.80
CA GLN A 332 -23.13 -20.35 5.38
C GLN A 332 -21.90 -21.17 4.92
N GLY A 333 -21.43 -22.11 5.76
CA GLY A 333 -20.35 -23.05 5.45
C GLY A 333 -18.92 -22.51 5.64
N ALA A 334 -18.70 -21.24 5.98
CA ALA A 334 -17.34 -20.75 6.16
C ALA A 334 -16.72 -21.27 7.46
N SER A 335 -15.42 -21.50 7.40
CA SER A 335 -14.61 -21.92 8.52
C SER A 335 -13.23 -21.29 8.46
N ASP A 336 -12.54 -21.38 9.59
CA ASP A 336 -11.09 -21.33 9.56
C ASP A 336 -10.51 -22.52 8.79
N VAL A 337 -9.46 -22.25 8.02
CA VAL A 337 -8.74 -23.28 7.25
C VAL A 337 -7.32 -23.44 7.76
N PHE A 338 -6.60 -22.33 7.92
CA PHE A 338 -5.23 -22.32 8.43
C PHE A 338 -4.99 -21.08 9.31
N PRO A 339 -5.51 -21.06 10.55
CA PRO A 339 -5.46 -19.87 11.39
C PRO A 339 -4.03 -19.48 11.72
N THR A 340 -3.54 -18.37 11.18
CA THR A 340 -2.17 -17.91 11.43
C THR A 340 -1.90 -17.59 12.88
N VAL A 341 -2.93 -17.19 13.63
CA VAL A 341 -2.87 -17.01 15.08
C VAL A 341 -2.45 -18.27 15.85
N ILE A 342 -2.74 -19.48 15.33
CA ILE A 342 -2.25 -20.73 15.94
C ILE A 342 -0.73 -20.83 15.74
N LEU A 343 -0.20 -20.43 14.58
CA LEU A 343 1.25 -20.33 14.37
C LEU A 343 1.87 -19.31 15.33
N GLU A 344 1.24 -18.15 15.50
CA GLU A 344 1.70 -17.11 16.42
C GLU A 344 1.75 -17.62 17.88
N ALA A 345 0.70 -18.30 18.34
CA ALA A 345 0.66 -18.89 19.67
C ALA A 345 1.72 -19.98 19.89
N MET A 346 1.89 -20.88 18.92
CA MET A 346 2.91 -21.92 18.97
C MET A 346 4.33 -21.33 18.89
N ALA A 347 4.53 -20.28 18.10
CA ALA A 347 5.77 -19.51 18.07
C ALA A 347 6.04 -18.83 19.43
N SER A 348 5.02 -18.36 20.13
CA SER A 348 5.14 -17.90 21.53
C SER A 348 5.27 -19.04 22.56
N ALA A 349 5.50 -20.28 22.10
CA ALA A 349 5.62 -21.49 22.91
C ALA A 349 4.40 -21.71 23.83
N ARG A 350 3.18 -21.43 23.34
CA ARG A 350 1.94 -21.70 24.08
C ARG A 350 1.33 -23.03 23.60
N PRO A 351 0.87 -23.89 24.51
CA PRO A 351 0.08 -25.05 24.13
C PRO A 351 -1.26 -24.60 23.53
N VAL A 352 -1.73 -25.32 22.53
CA VAL A 352 -2.95 -24.98 21.80
C VAL A 352 -4.09 -25.93 22.16
N VAL A 353 -5.28 -25.40 22.43
CA VAL A 353 -6.53 -26.16 22.41
C VAL A 353 -7.36 -25.66 21.24
N SER A 354 -7.65 -26.55 20.28
CA SER A 354 -8.39 -26.17 19.07
C SER A 354 -9.20 -27.33 18.51
N THR A 355 -9.76 -27.17 17.32
CA THR A 355 -10.66 -28.16 16.70
C THR A 355 -9.97 -28.93 15.58
N ARG A 356 -10.47 -30.15 15.29
CA ARG A 356 -10.01 -30.98 14.14
C ARG A 356 -10.62 -30.51 12.82
N LEU A 357 -10.60 -29.21 12.57
CA LEU A 357 -11.24 -28.59 11.42
C LEU A 357 -10.21 -28.21 10.35
N ALA A 358 -10.51 -28.54 9.09
CA ALA A 358 -9.71 -28.18 7.93
C ALA A 358 -8.20 -28.45 8.10
N GLY A 359 -7.35 -27.43 7.98
CA GLY A 359 -5.90 -27.55 8.11
C GLY A 359 -5.36 -27.35 9.54
N ILE A 360 -6.21 -27.17 10.55
CA ILE A 360 -5.74 -27.07 11.96
C ILE A 360 -4.94 -28.30 12.40
N PRO A 361 -5.32 -29.56 12.04
CA PRO A 361 -4.51 -30.75 12.33
C PRO A 361 -3.14 -30.78 11.63
N GLU A 362 -2.94 -29.97 10.58
CA GLU A 362 -1.63 -29.82 9.93
C GLU A 362 -0.72 -28.90 10.76
N LEU A 363 -1.28 -28.00 11.57
CA LEU A 363 -0.54 -27.16 12.52
C LEU A 363 -0.31 -27.86 13.86
N VAL A 364 -1.39 -28.33 14.49
CA VAL A 364 -1.37 -28.82 15.87
C VAL A 364 -1.31 -30.35 15.86
N VAL A 365 -0.26 -30.91 16.44
CA VAL A 365 -0.14 -32.35 16.66
C VAL A 365 -0.78 -32.68 18.00
N ASP A 366 -1.93 -33.33 17.94
CA ASP A 366 -2.69 -33.73 19.11
C ASP A 366 -1.85 -34.59 20.07
N GLY A 367 -1.89 -34.25 21.36
CA GLY A 367 -1.11 -34.91 22.39
C GLY A 367 0.39 -34.59 22.39
N GLN A 368 0.86 -33.67 21.53
CA GLN A 368 2.28 -33.28 21.44
C GLN A 368 2.52 -31.78 21.48
N THR A 369 1.71 -31.01 20.74
CA THR A 369 1.81 -29.53 20.70
C THR A 369 0.54 -28.86 21.24
N GLY A 370 -0.47 -29.65 21.58
CA GLY A 370 -1.80 -29.19 21.95
C GLY A 370 -2.80 -30.33 22.02
N LEU A 371 -4.07 -29.97 22.22
CA LEU A 371 -5.20 -30.89 22.24
C LEU A 371 -6.22 -30.48 21.18
N LEU A 372 -6.68 -31.45 20.40
CA LEU A 372 -7.66 -31.24 19.34
C LEU A 372 -8.98 -31.95 19.63
N VAL A 373 -10.07 -31.19 19.56
CA VAL A 373 -11.44 -31.68 19.80
C VAL A 373 -12.29 -31.60 18.53
N SER A 374 -13.46 -32.23 18.53
CA SER A 374 -14.42 -32.08 17.42
C SER A 374 -14.98 -30.66 17.38
N SER A 375 -15.21 -30.12 16.19
CA SER A 375 -15.85 -28.80 16.02
C SER A 375 -17.25 -28.80 16.63
N GLY A 376 -17.57 -27.78 17.44
CA GLY A 376 -18.87 -27.65 18.13
C GLY A 376 -19.05 -28.53 19.38
N ASP A 377 -18.07 -29.36 19.72
CA ASP A 377 -18.10 -30.18 20.94
C ASP A 377 -17.56 -29.39 22.14
N THR A 378 -18.43 -28.55 22.72
CA THR A 378 -18.09 -27.74 23.90
C THR A 378 -17.67 -28.61 25.09
N SER A 379 -18.24 -29.80 25.26
CA SER A 379 -17.88 -30.69 26.38
C SER A 379 -16.44 -31.17 26.26
N ALA A 380 -16.04 -31.65 25.07
CA ALA A 380 -14.66 -32.05 24.83
C ALA A 380 -13.70 -30.85 24.95
N LEU A 381 -14.11 -29.65 24.51
CA LEU A 381 -13.34 -28.42 24.68
C LEU A 381 -13.09 -28.11 26.16
N THR A 382 -14.12 -28.21 27.00
CA THR A 382 -14.01 -28.07 28.46
C THR A 382 -13.01 -29.06 29.04
N GLU A 383 -13.10 -30.35 28.69
CA GLU A 383 -12.17 -31.37 29.22
C GLU A 383 -10.72 -31.09 28.79
N ALA A 384 -10.51 -30.68 27.54
CA ALA A 384 -9.18 -30.34 27.04
C ALA A 384 -8.58 -29.13 27.77
N LEU A 385 -9.38 -28.08 27.99
CA LEU A 385 -8.95 -26.92 28.78
C LEU A 385 -8.69 -27.32 30.24
N GLN A 386 -9.57 -28.10 30.87
CA GLN A 386 -9.40 -28.59 32.23
C GLN A 386 -8.08 -29.33 32.40
N HIS A 387 -7.76 -30.25 31.48
CA HIS A 387 -6.51 -31.01 31.50
C HIS A 387 -5.30 -30.07 31.53
N LEU A 388 -5.27 -29.08 30.63
CA LEU A 388 -4.17 -28.11 30.60
C LEU A 388 -4.18 -27.17 31.80
N LEU A 389 -5.33 -26.82 32.39
CA LEU A 389 -5.38 -26.00 33.60
C LEU A 389 -4.73 -26.72 34.79
N CYS A 390 -5.00 -28.02 34.93
CA CYS A 390 -4.50 -28.84 36.04
C CYS A 390 -3.03 -29.26 35.90
N ASP A 391 -2.52 -29.46 34.69
CA ASP A 391 -1.16 -29.96 34.47
C ASP A 391 -0.22 -28.91 33.87
N ARG A 392 0.55 -28.28 34.77
CA ARG A 392 1.57 -27.28 34.41
C ARG A 392 2.67 -27.86 33.52
N GLU A 393 3.17 -29.05 33.83
CA GLU A 393 4.28 -29.64 33.07
C GLU A 393 3.84 -30.01 31.66
N LEU A 394 2.58 -30.45 31.51
CA LEU A 394 1.96 -30.67 30.21
C LEU A 394 1.89 -29.40 29.38
N ARG A 395 1.45 -28.27 29.98
CA ARG A 395 1.42 -26.97 29.28
C ARG A 395 2.79 -26.60 28.75
N LEU A 396 3.82 -26.72 29.58
CA LEU A 396 5.20 -26.38 29.21
C LEU A 396 5.75 -27.31 28.14
N ARG A 397 5.47 -28.62 28.24
CA ARG A 397 5.88 -29.62 27.26
C ARG A 397 5.24 -29.37 25.90
N TYR A 398 3.92 -29.17 25.87
CA TYR A 398 3.19 -28.90 24.63
C TYR A 398 3.56 -27.55 24.01
N GLY A 399 3.76 -26.51 24.84
CA GLY A 399 4.26 -25.22 24.37
C GLY A 399 5.62 -25.32 23.70
N ARG A 400 6.58 -26.04 24.32
CA ARG A 400 7.90 -26.31 23.71
C ARG A 400 7.79 -27.13 22.43
N GLY A 401 6.94 -28.17 22.43
CA GLY A 401 6.68 -28.98 21.24
C GLY A 401 6.12 -28.15 20.09
N GLY A 402 5.17 -27.25 20.38
CA GLY A 402 4.62 -26.32 19.41
C GLY A 402 5.66 -25.38 18.83
N ARG A 403 6.51 -24.79 19.68
CA ARG A 403 7.62 -23.93 19.24
C ARG A 403 8.57 -24.65 18.30
N LEU A 404 9.05 -25.83 18.69
CA LEU A 404 9.96 -26.64 17.87
C LEU A 404 9.33 -26.98 16.52
N ARG A 405 8.04 -27.29 16.50
CA ARG A 405 7.32 -27.57 15.25
C ARG A 405 7.29 -26.36 14.31
N ILE A 406 7.02 -25.16 14.83
CA ILE A 406 7.07 -23.93 14.03
C ILE A 406 8.47 -23.68 13.48
N GLU A 407 9.50 -23.84 14.31
CA GLU A 407 10.91 -23.71 13.91
C GLU A 407 11.32 -24.69 12.82
N GLN A 408 10.77 -25.90 12.81
CA GLN A 408 11.13 -26.95 11.85
C GLN A 408 10.34 -26.88 10.53
N HIS A 409 9.08 -26.44 10.58
CA HIS A 409 8.16 -26.63 9.44
C HIS A 409 7.50 -25.36 8.92
N PHE A 410 7.46 -24.29 9.72
CA PHE A 410 6.64 -23.10 9.40
C PHE A 410 7.42 -21.78 9.46
N ARG A 411 8.75 -21.83 9.47
CA ARG A 411 9.58 -20.63 9.28
C ARG A 411 9.29 -20.00 7.93
N ILE A 412 9.11 -18.68 7.89
CA ILE A 412 8.78 -17.99 6.65
C ILE A 412 9.86 -18.21 5.58
N GLU A 413 11.15 -18.24 5.97
CA GLU A 413 12.25 -18.47 5.04
C GLU A 413 12.19 -19.82 4.32
N GLU A 414 11.62 -20.85 4.97
CA GLU A 414 11.49 -22.20 4.43
C GLU A 414 10.19 -22.37 3.64
N THR A 415 9.09 -21.84 4.18
CA THR A 415 7.75 -21.97 3.58
C THR A 415 7.59 -21.22 2.25
N VAL A 416 8.34 -20.14 2.02
CA VAL A 416 8.36 -19.45 0.71
C VAL A 416 9.24 -20.16 -0.33
N THR A 417 10.06 -21.15 0.05
CA THR A 417 10.96 -21.83 -0.88
C THR A 417 10.21 -22.62 -1.98
N PRO A 418 9.14 -23.38 -1.69
CA PRO A 418 8.28 -23.95 -2.73
C PRO A 418 7.69 -22.90 -3.67
N LEU A 419 7.27 -21.75 -3.14
CA LEU A 419 6.70 -20.66 -3.93
C LEU A 419 7.74 -20.06 -4.90
N LEU A 420 8.97 -19.82 -4.42
CA LEU A 420 10.09 -19.37 -5.25
C LEU A 420 10.35 -20.32 -6.43
N LYS A 421 10.37 -21.63 -6.18
CA LYS A 421 10.54 -22.64 -7.24
C LYS A 421 9.41 -22.61 -8.26
N LEU A 422 8.18 -22.34 -7.83
CA LEU A 422 7.05 -22.23 -8.74
C LEU A 422 7.16 -20.97 -9.62
N PHE A 423 7.64 -19.85 -9.06
CA PHE A 423 7.94 -18.65 -9.85
C PHE A 423 9.04 -18.90 -10.88
N GLU A 424 10.08 -19.67 -10.56
CA GLU A 424 11.14 -20.04 -11.53
C GLU A 424 10.60 -20.84 -12.71
N THR A 425 9.61 -21.70 -12.47
CA THR A 425 8.97 -22.50 -13.53
C THR A 425 7.86 -21.77 -14.27
N ALA A 426 7.37 -20.65 -13.73
CA ALA A 426 6.40 -19.83 -14.41
C ALA A 426 7.09 -19.18 -15.62
N PRO A 427 6.47 -19.17 -16.80
CA PRO A 427 7.07 -18.54 -17.97
C PRO A 427 7.32 -17.05 -17.68
N ALA A 428 8.58 -16.68 -17.49
CA ALA A 428 9.02 -15.31 -17.66
C ALA A 428 8.68 -14.92 -19.09
N ASN A 429 7.99 -13.80 -19.28
CA ASN A 429 7.57 -13.36 -20.61
C ASN A 429 8.75 -12.80 -21.42
N SER A 430 9.83 -13.56 -21.54
CA SER A 430 10.96 -13.27 -22.41
C SER A 430 10.64 -13.76 -23.83
N GLY A 431 9.80 -13.01 -24.57
CA GLY A 431 9.84 -13.09 -26.03
C GLY A 431 8.54 -13.28 -26.82
N LYS A 432 7.47 -12.53 -26.53
CA LYS A 432 6.38 -12.29 -27.51
C LYS A 432 6.14 -10.83 -27.87
N SER A 433 7.12 -9.94 -27.62
CA SER A 433 7.06 -8.53 -28.04
C SER A 433 7.58 -8.26 -29.46
N SER A 434 8.04 -9.27 -30.21
CA SER A 434 8.65 -9.07 -31.53
C SER A 434 7.73 -9.29 -32.74
N GLN A 435 6.52 -9.83 -32.58
CA GLN A 435 5.61 -10.10 -33.73
C GLN A 435 4.29 -9.32 -33.76
N HIS A 436 4.00 -8.49 -32.75
CA HIS A 436 2.91 -7.49 -32.80
C HIS A 436 3.40 -6.03 -32.84
N ARG A 437 4.65 -5.79 -33.28
CA ARG A 437 5.15 -4.45 -33.64
C ARG A 437 4.66 -4.00 -35.03
N ALA A 438 3.35 -4.02 -35.24
CA ALA A 438 2.73 -3.35 -36.38
C ALA A 438 1.63 -2.41 -35.87
N SER A 439 1.81 -1.12 -36.17
CA SER A 439 0.93 0.02 -35.85
C SER A 439 0.71 0.38 -34.38
N HIS A 440 1.77 0.82 -33.69
CA HIS A 440 1.64 1.82 -32.62
C HIS A 440 1.83 3.21 -33.24
N PRO A 441 0.91 4.18 -33.10
CA PRO A 441 1.26 5.59 -33.21
C PRO A 441 2.08 5.99 -31.96
N PRO A 442 2.94 7.02 -32.03
CA PRO A 442 3.84 7.37 -30.93
C PRO A 442 3.03 7.91 -29.74
N SER A 443 2.84 7.07 -28.72
CA SER A 443 2.41 7.52 -27.40
C SER A 443 3.64 7.95 -26.61
N VAL A 444 3.75 9.27 -26.45
CA VAL A 444 4.52 10.07 -25.48
C VAL A 444 5.40 9.27 -24.51
N SER A 445 6.71 9.48 -24.69
CA SER A 445 7.81 8.98 -23.86
C SER A 445 7.71 9.44 -22.40
N ALA A 446 7.76 8.47 -21.48
CA ALA A 446 8.20 8.62 -20.09
C ALA A 446 9.38 7.66 -19.84
N PRO A 447 10.34 8.01 -18.96
CA PRO A 447 11.71 7.55 -19.10
C PRO A 447 11.93 6.08 -18.74
N THR A 448 12.79 5.45 -19.53
CA THR A 448 13.24 4.07 -19.44
C THR A 448 14.19 3.85 -18.27
N CYS A 449 13.94 2.82 -17.46
CA CYS A 449 14.95 2.29 -16.54
C CYS A 449 15.65 1.11 -17.22
N GLY A 450 16.93 1.28 -17.58
CA GLY A 450 17.74 0.27 -18.24
C GLY A 450 19.18 0.74 -18.38
N VAL A 451 20.07 0.02 -17.69
CA VAL A 451 21.52 0.22 -17.53
C VAL A 451 22.24 0.66 -18.81
N ALA A 452 22.39 1.98 -18.98
CA ALA A 452 23.47 2.64 -19.71
C ALA A 452 23.55 4.09 -19.20
N SER A 453 24.73 4.53 -18.81
CA SER A 453 25.00 5.87 -18.27
C SER A 453 24.59 6.98 -19.25
N SER A 454 23.41 7.53 -19.04
CA SER A 454 22.89 8.77 -19.62
C SER A 454 22.26 9.53 -18.46
N GLU A 455 22.72 10.75 -18.18
CA GLU A 455 22.20 11.60 -17.11
C GLU A 455 20.67 11.71 -17.22
N ALA A 456 19.94 11.05 -16.30
CA ALA A 456 18.49 11.12 -16.26
C ALA A 456 18.07 12.54 -15.88
N ALA A 457 17.19 13.17 -16.67
CA ALA A 457 16.72 14.51 -16.38
C ALA A 457 15.88 14.50 -15.10
N THR A 458 16.24 15.35 -14.14
CA THR A 458 15.56 15.48 -12.85
C THR A 458 14.12 15.94 -13.03
N GLU A 459 13.19 15.19 -12.45
CA GLU A 459 11.74 15.37 -12.55
C GLU A 459 11.22 16.44 -11.56
N ILE A 460 10.15 17.13 -11.95
CA ILE A 460 9.46 18.12 -11.12
C ILE A 460 8.18 17.50 -10.57
N ALA A 461 8.08 17.39 -9.25
CA ALA A 461 6.82 16.99 -8.62
C ALA A 461 5.83 18.15 -8.67
N TYR A 462 4.71 17.95 -9.35
CA TYR A 462 3.76 18.99 -9.69
C TYR A 462 2.44 18.74 -8.92
N LEU A 463 2.25 19.44 -7.81
CA LEU A 463 1.24 19.11 -6.79
C LEU A 463 -0.09 19.80 -7.05
N ILE A 464 -1.10 18.99 -7.35
CA ILE A 464 -2.48 19.39 -7.62
C ILE A 464 -3.35 19.03 -6.41
N ASP A 465 -3.71 20.04 -5.61
CA ASP A 465 -4.46 19.82 -4.37
C ASP A 465 -5.81 19.10 -4.58
N ARG A 466 -6.53 19.49 -5.63
CA ARG A 466 -7.78 18.88 -6.07
C ARG A 466 -7.85 18.92 -7.58
N TRP A 467 -8.47 17.90 -8.19
CA TRP A 467 -8.75 17.89 -9.61
C TRP A 467 -10.11 17.25 -9.92
N PRO A 468 -10.93 17.82 -10.82
CA PRO A 468 -10.80 19.15 -11.41
C PRO A 468 -10.98 20.27 -10.39
N ASP A 469 -10.26 21.38 -10.56
CA ASP A 469 -10.36 22.56 -9.69
C ASP A 469 -10.72 23.81 -10.52
N SER A 470 -11.89 24.39 -10.25
CA SER A 470 -12.38 25.58 -10.94
C SER A 470 -11.57 26.84 -10.64
N ASP A 471 -10.85 26.88 -9.51
CA ASP A 471 -9.96 28.01 -9.19
C ASP A 471 -8.61 27.92 -9.94
N LEU A 472 -8.36 26.83 -10.67
CA LEU A 472 -7.18 26.62 -11.52
C LEU A 472 -7.55 26.42 -13.00
N PRO A 473 -8.23 27.38 -13.66
CA PRO A 473 -8.78 27.21 -15.02
C PRO A 473 -7.75 27.04 -16.14
N LEU A 474 -6.46 27.08 -15.81
CA LEU A 474 -5.34 27.02 -16.75
C LEU A 474 -4.46 25.78 -16.53
N LEU A 475 -4.78 24.95 -15.54
CA LEU A 475 -3.99 23.78 -15.17
C LEU A 475 -3.81 22.83 -16.36
N GLU A 476 -4.90 22.54 -17.09
CA GLU A 476 -4.86 21.67 -18.26
C GLU A 476 -3.92 22.21 -19.35
N ARG A 477 -3.96 23.53 -19.58
CA ARG A 477 -3.09 24.18 -20.57
C ARG A 477 -1.62 24.16 -20.13
N GLU A 478 -1.38 24.39 -18.84
CA GLU A 478 -0.04 24.38 -18.25
C GLU A 478 0.61 23.02 -18.41
N ILE A 479 -0.08 21.95 -18.01
CA ILE A 479 0.41 20.56 -18.12
C ILE A 479 0.62 20.17 -19.59
N THR A 480 -0.30 20.58 -20.48
CA THR A 480 -0.16 20.33 -21.93
C THR A 480 1.11 20.98 -22.50
N GLU A 481 1.40 22.24 -22.15
CA GLU A 481 2.63 22.90 -22.61
C GLU A 481 3.89 22.21 -22.05
N MET A 482 3.89 21.83 -20.77
CA MET A 482 5.02 21.11 -20.17
C MET A 482 5.32 19.82 -20.94
N LYS A 483 4.26 19.08 -21.29
CA LYS A 483 4.34 17.86 -22.10
C LYS A 483 4.87 18.13 -23.52
N GLU A 484 4.34 19.12 -24.22
CA GLU A 484 4.79 19.49 -25.58
C GLU A 484 6.27 19.89 -25.63
N ARG A 485 6.80 20.41 -24.52
CA ARG A 485 8.20 20.82 -24.38
C ARG A 485 9.11 19.77 -23.75
N ASN A 486 8.58 18.58 -23.47
CA ASN A 486 9.31 17.51 -22.78
C ASN A 486 9.91 17.96 -21.44
N VAL A 487 9.20 18.82 -20.69
CA VAL A 487 9.55 19.11 -19.30
C VAL A 487 9.21 17.88 -18.46
N PRO A 488 10.18 17.28 -17.75
CA PRO A 488 9.94 16.09 -16.93
C PRO A 488 9.12 16.49 -15.70
N ILE A 489 7.81 16.28 -15.75
CA ILE A 489 6.89 16.55 -14.63
C ILE A 489 6.19 15.27 -14.19
N ALA A 490 6.00 15.14 -12.87
CA ALA A 490 5.11 14.16 -12.25
C ALA A 490 3.92 14.89 -11.61
N PRO A 491 2.75 14.99 -12.28
CA PRO A 491 1.59 15.69 -11.76
C PRO A 491 0.80 14.82 -10.77
N PHE A 492 0.95 15.11 -9.48
CA PHE A 492 0.29 14.40 -8.39
C PHE A 492 -1.03 15.06 -8.00
N VAL A 493 -2.13 14.32 -8.09
CA VAL A 493 -3.48 14.76 -7.68
C VAL A 493 -3.76 14.27 -6.27
N CYS A 494 -3.85 15.21 -5.32
CA CYS A 494 -4.09 14.91 -3.91
C CYS A 494 -5.57 14.64 -3.56
N GLY A 495 -6.51 15.01 -4.42
CA GLY A 495 -7.92 14.72 -4.21
C GLY A 495 -8.77 14.84 -5.47
N LEU A 496 -9.67 13.89 -5.70
CA LEU A 496 -10.63 13.96 -6.80
C LEU A 496 -11.86 14.77 -6.39
N ASN A 497 -12.29 15.69 -7.26
CA ASN A 497 -13.58 16.35 -7.17
C ASN A 497 -14.64 15.60 -8.00
N SER A 498 -15.24 14.56 -7.41
CA SER A 498 -16.15 13.62 -8.10
C SER A 498 -17.49 14.21 -8.56
N GLY A 499 -17.79 15.47 -8.24
CA GLY A 499 -19.02 16.15 -8.66
C GLY A 499 -18.93 16.86 -10.02
N VAL A 500 -17.76 16.90 -10.65
CA VAL A 500 -17.53 17.66 -11.88
C VAL A 500 -17.48 16.74 -13.10
N ARG A 501 -18.27 17.05 -14.13
CA ARG A 501 -18.22 16.33 -15.41
C ARG A 501 -16.96 16.72 -16.19
N PHE A 502 -16.19 15.72 -16.62
CA PHE A 502 -14.99 15.96 -17.43
C PHE A 502 -15.35 16.46 -18.83
N ASN A 503 -14.66 17.52 -19.25
CA ASN A 503 -14.65 17.95 -20.64
C ASN A 503 -13.53 17.24 -21.41
N ARG A 504 -13.45 17.45 -22.72
CA ARG A 504 -12.45 16.79 -23.57
C ARG A 504 -11.00 17.06 -23.15
N ALA A 505 -10.66 18.30 -22.78
CA ALA A 505 -9.30 18.64 -22.35
C ALA A 505 -8.92 17.94 -21.03
N MET A 506 -9.89 17.80 -20.12
CA MET A 506 -9.71 17.05 -18.87
C MET A 506 -9.55 15.55 -19.14
N GLU A 507 -10.32 14.99 -20.07
CA GLU A 507 -10.18 13.59 -20.49
C GLU A 507 -8.81 13.32 -21.11
N GLU A 508 -8.31 14.19 -21.99
CA GLU A 508 -6.99 14.07 -22.62
C GLU A 508 -5.82 14.23 -21.60
N MET A 509 -6.04 14.96 -20.50
CA MET A 509 -5.04 15.14 -19.45
C MET A 509 -5.02 13.99 -18.44
N ALA A 510 -6.16 13.36 -18.14
CA ALA A 510 -6.30 12.39 -17.06
C ALA A 510 -5.27 11.25 -17.07
N PRO A 511 -4.85 10.67 -18.23
CA PRO A 511 -3.81 9.63 -18.27
C PRO A 511 -2.43 10.07 -17.80
N LEU A 512 -2.16 11.37 -17.73
CA LEU A 512 -0.89 11.94 -17.26
C LEU A 512 -0.85 12.10 -15.74
N LEU A 513 -1.99 12.06 -15.07
CA LEU A 513 -2.13 12.38 -13.66
C LEU A 513 -1.86 11.16 -12.76
N GLU A 514 -1.09 11.36 -11.72
CA GLU A 514 -0.86 10.37 -10.66
C GLU A 514 -1.72 10.69 -9.45
N PHE A 515 -2.68 9.82 -9.12
CA PHE A 515 -3.59 10.05 -8.01
C PHE A 515 -3.00 9.54 -6.71
N LEU A 516 -3.01 10.38 -5.67
CA LEU A 516 -2.75 9.92 -4.31
C LEU A 516 -3.83 8.91 -3.89
N PRO A 517 -3.48 8.02 -2.94
CA PRO A 517 -4.46 7.09 -2.40
C PRO A 517 -5.54 7.82 -1.59
N ASP A 518 -6.59 7.08 -1.23
CA ASP A 518 -7.73 7.64 -0.53
C ASP A 518 -7.39 8.10 0.91
N ALA A 519 -8.35 8.78 1.55
CA ALA A 519 -8.21 9.30 2.91
C ALA A 519 -7.78 8.25 3.94
N MET A 520 -8.19 6.99 3.79
CA MET A 520 -7.87 5.93 4.74
C MET A 520 -6.39 5.55 4.71
N VAL A 521 -5.78 5.51 3.52
CA VAL A 521 -4.32 5.30 3.38
C VAL A 521 -3.54 6.49 3.89
N LEU A 522 -3.99 7.70 3.58
CA LEU A 522 -3.35 8.93 4.03
C LEU A 522 -3.34 9.07 5.55
N GLU A 523 -4.44 8.69 6.20
CA GLU A 523 -4.53 8.62 7.66
C GLU A 523 -3.63 7.52 8.24
N ALA A 524 -3.48 6.38 7.54
CA ALA A 524 -2.58 5.32 7.96
C ALA A 524 -1.11 5.77 7.97
N GLU A 525 -0.67 6.44 6.91
CA GLU A 525 0.69 6.98 6.81
C GLU A 525 0.96 8.04 7.90
N TRP A 526 -0.02 8.87 8.23
CA TRP A 526 0.07 9.81 9.35
C TRP A 526 0.27 9.10 10.69
N ARG A 527 -0.56 8.10 10.98
CA ARG A 527 -0.47 7.31 12.24
C ARG A 527 0.82 6.49 12.34
N ALA A 528 1.38 6.07 11.21
CA ALA A 528 2.65 5.35 11.17
C ALA A 528 3.87 6.23 11.52
N ASN A 529 3.71 7.56 11.58
CA ASN A 529 4.80 8.50 11.83
C ASN A 529 4.47 9.45 13.02
N PRO A 530 4.21 8.93 14.24
CA PRO A 530 3.69 9.74 15.34
C PRO A 530 4.65 10.84 15.81
N VAL A 531 5.96 10.58 15.84
CA VAL A 531 6.98 11.58 16.21
C VAL A 531 6.98 12.74 15.22
N LEU A 532 7.06 12.42 13.92
CA LEU A 532 7.07 13.44 12.88
C LEU A 532 5.75 14.20 12.80
N ALA A 533 4.62 13.53 13.01
CA ALA A 533 3.30 14.15 13.10
C ALA A 533 3.26 15.19 14.24
N GLN A 534 3.78 14.83 15.41
CA GLN A 534 3.88 15.73 16.55
C GLN A 534 4.80 16.93 16.25
N GLU A 535 6.00 16.70 15.70
CA GLU A 535 6.94 17.76 15.32
C GLU A 535 6.29 18.77 14.35
N LEU A 536 5.62 18.28 13.31
CA LEU A 536 4.92 19.12 12.34
C LEU A 536 3.81 19.98 12.98
N GLU A 537 3.04 19.40 13.90
CA GLU A 537 1.98 20.13 14.61
C GLU A 537 2.53 21.18 15.58
N GLU A 538 3.60 20.86 16.31
CA GLU A 538 4.29 21.78 17.22
C GLU A 538 4.89 22.97 16.46
N GLU A 539 5.57 22.71 15.34
CA GLU A 539 6.11 23.76 14.46
C GLU A 539 5.01 24.72 13.98
N ARG A 540 3.87 24.17 13.53
CA ARG A 540 2.73 24.99 13.11
C ARG A 540 2.18 25.83 14.28
N ALA A 541 2.12 25.25 15.48
CA ALA A 541 1.61 25.94 16.66
C ALA A 541 2.48 27.15 17.06
N GLN A 542 3.78 27.10 16.78
CA GLN A 542 4.74 28.18 17.06
C GLN A 542 4.72 29.31 16.01
N GLN A 543 4.07 29.14 14.86
CA GLN A 543 3.98 30.18 13.83
C GLN A 543 3.07 31.33 14.27
N THR A 544 3.56 32.57 14.13
CA THR A 544 2.79 33.79 14.42
C THR A 544 1.56 33.90 13.52
N ASN A 545 1.75 33.69 12.21
CA ASN A 545 0.69 33.55 11.23
C ASN A 545 0.58 32.06 10.92
N ARG A 546 -0.49 31.38 11.33
CA ARG A 546 -0.60 29.92 11.14
C ARG A 546 -1.72 29.55 10.16
N VAL A 547 -1.47 28.51 9.38
CA VAL A 547 -2.51 27.87 8.56
C VAL A 547 -3.59 27.26 9.47
N PRO A 548 -4.88 27.36 9.10
CA PRO A 548 -5.95 26.66 9.79
C PRO A 548 -5.66 25.17 9.94
N GLY A 549 -5.97 24.61 11.12
CA GLY A 549 -5.62 23.22 11.46
C GLY A 549 -6.15 22.20 10.45
N GLY A 550 -7.39 22.36 9.97
CA GLY A 550 -7.98 21.47 8.97
C GLY A 550 -7.23 21.45 7.64
N ILE A 551 -6.77 22.61 7.14
CA ILE A 551 -5.97 22.69 5.91
C ILE A 551 -4.60 22.04 6.17
N PHE A 552 -3.94 22.42 7.26
CA PHE A 552 -2.61 21.89 7.58
C PHE A 552 -2.61 20.37 7.70
N LEU A 553 -3.51 19.81 8.51
CA LEU A 553 -3.59 18.38 8.77
C LEU A 553 -3.85 17.56 7.50
N ARG A 554 -4.66 18.11 6.57
CA ARG A 554 -4.90 17.48 5.26
C ARG A 554 -3.63 17.51 4.40
N GLN A 555 -2.96 18.67 4.31
CA GLN A 555 -1.75 18.82 3.49
C GLN A 555 -0.55 18.06 4.05
N ALA A 556 -0.44 17.96 5.38
CA ALA A 556 0.61 17.19 6.05
C ALA A 556 0.47 15.68 5.79
N ARG A 557 -0.77 15.15 5.77
CA ARG A 557 -1.05 13.77 5.34
C ARG A 557 -0.61 13.51 3.88
N PHE A 558 -0.90 14.44 2.97
CA PHE A 558 -0.42 14.34 1.59
C PHE A 558 1.11 14.37 1.51
N ALA A 559 1.76 15.25 2.26
CA ALA A 559 3.21 15.35 2.28
C ALA A 559 3.87 14.05 2.75
N LEU A 560 3.32 13.36 3.76
CA LEU A 560 3.85 12.06 4.19
C LEU A 560 3.68 10.97 3.14
N ALA A 561 2.52 10.89 2.49
CA ALA A 561 2.30 9.94 1.40
C ALA A 561 3.21 10.23 0.20
N LEU A 562 3.34 11.49 -0.20
CA LEU A 562 4.23 11.93 -1.27
C LEU A 562 5.70 11.70 -0.92
N LYS A 563 6.12 11.91 0.33
CA LYS A 563 7.48 11.56 0.78
C LYS A 563 7.82 10.12 0.46
N ARG A 564 6.86 9.18 0.57
CA ARG A 564 7.07 7.77 0.21
C ARG A 564 7.10 7.55 -1.31
N LEU A 565 6.18 8.16 -2.05
CA LEU A 565 6.10 8.01 -3.52
C LEU A 565 7.27 8.66 -4.26
N LEU A 566 7.83 9.73 -3.71
CA LEU A 566 8.98 10.45 -4.26
C LEU A 566 10.31 9.78 -3.90
N ARG A 567 10.35 8.83 -2.94
CA ARG A 567 11.56 8.05 -2.66
C ARG A 567 11.91 7.20 -3.88
N GLY A 568 13.13 7.36 -4.38
CA GLY A 568 13.60 6.65 -5.56
C GLY A 568 13.28 7.35 -6.89
N ARG A 569 12.53 8.45 -6.87
CA ARG A 569 12.43 9.37 -8.02
C ARG A 569 13.51 10.45 -7.90
N ASP A 570 14.13 10.80 -9.02
CA ASP A 570 15.06 11.92 -9.08
C ASP A 570 14.27 13.24 -9.13
N VAL A 571 13.83 13.73 -7.97
CA VAL A 571 13.07 14.99 -7.84
C VAL A 571 13.85 16.00 -7.01
N SER A 572 14.21 17.12 -7.62
CA SER A 572 14.90 18.25 -6.97
C SER A 572 14.00 19.46 -6.74
N HIS A 573 12.83 19.50 -7.38
CA HIS A 573 11.92 20.64 -7.36
C HIS A 573 10.46 20.19 -7.22
N VAL A 574 9.71 20.94 -6.41
CA VAL A 574 8.27 20.76 -6.20
C VAL A 574 7.54 22.04 -6.61
N HIS A 575 6.59 21.93 -7.52
CA HIS A 575 5.68 23.03 -7.86
C HIS A 575 4.32 22.82 -7.19
N ALA A 576 3.88 23.75 -6.35
CA ALA A 576 2.53 23.77 -5.79
C ALA A 576 1.57 24.54 -6.71
N THR A 577 0.49 23.92 -7.20
CA THR A 577 -0.43 24.61 -8.13
C THR A 577 -1.43 25.55 -7.45
N SER A 578 -1.52 25.52 -6.13
CA SER A 578 -2.40 26.39 -5.32
C SER A 578 -1.77 26.73 -3.98
N SER A 579 -2.35 27.70 -3.29
CA SER A 579 -2.00 28.09 -1.92
C SER A 579 -2.17 26.95 -0.91
N ARG A 580 -3.14 26.04 -1.13
CA ARG A 580 -3.30 24.82 -0.32
C ARG A 580 -2.16 23.83 -0.59
N ALA A 581 -1.85 23.59 -1.87
CA ALA A 581 -0.73 22.73 -2.25
C ALA A 581 0.63 23.29 -1.77
N LEU A 582 0.76 24.62 -1.61
CA LEU A 582 1.98 25.25 -1.08
C LEU A 582 2.28 24.79 0.35
N VAL A 583 1.26 24.58 1.18
CA VAL A 583 1.43 24.01 2.53
C VAL A 583 2.10 22.64 2.45
N CYS A 584 1.63 21.76 1.56
CA CYS A 584 2.21 20.44 1.34
C CYS A 584 3.65 20.54 0.80
N ALA A 585 3.88 21.41 -0.19
CA ALA A 585 5.20 21.61 -0.80
C ALA A 585 6.25 22.10 0.20
N LEU A 586 5.89 23.00 1.13
CA LEU A 586 6.80 23.47 2.17
C LEU A 586 7.12 22.39 3.22
N ILE A 587 6.16 21.51 3.52
CA ILE A 587 6.43 20.33 4.35
C ILE A 587 7.41 19.41 3.61
N LEU A 588 7.16 19.11 2.33
CA LEU A 588 8.07 18.29 1.51
C LEU A 588 9.47 18.90 1.37
N LYS A 589 9.59 20.22 1.23
CA LYS A 589 10.87 20.93 1.24
C LYS A 589 11.71 20.58 2.47
N ARG A 590 11.09 20.56 3.64
CA ARG A 590 11.77 20.20 4.90
C ARG A 590 12.12 18.72 4.94
N LEU A 591 11.21 17.86 4.48
CA LEU A 591 11.36 16.41 4.55
C LEU A 591 12.32 15.81 3.52
N LEU A 592 12.46 16.45 2.35
CA LEU A 592 13.21 15.93 1.19
C LEU A 592 14.33 16.86 0.72
N ASN A 593 14.48 18.05 1.31
CA ASN A 593 15.46 19.07 0.92
C ASN A 593 15.38 19.45 -0.58
N VAL A 594 14.14 19.67 -1.04
CA VAL A 594 13.79 20.07 -2.42
C VAL A 594 13.52 21.56 -2.51
N THR A 595 13.70 22.14 -3.69
CA THR A 595 13.29 23.54 -3.93
C THR A 595 11.78 23.61 -4.21
N VAL A 596 11.15 24.75 -3.91
CA VAL A 596 9.69 24.92 -4.07
C VAL A 596 9.37 26.14 -4.92
N SER A 597 8.43 25.99 -5.85
CA SER A 597 7.73 27.09 -6.49
C SER A 597 6.23 26.95 -6.30
N ALA A 598 5.47 28.04 -6.49
CA ALA A 598 4.03 28.00 -6.25
C ALA A 598 3.20 28.89 -7.18
N THR A 599 2.06 28.37 -7.62
CA THR A 599 0.95 29.15 -8.17
C THR A 599 -0.01 29.51 -7.03
N ILE A 600 -0.35 30.79 -6.90
CA ILE A 600 -1.36 31.29 -5.96
C ILE A 600 -2.58 31.74 -6.75
N GLU A 601 -3.69 31.05 -6.52
CA GLU A 601 -5.00 31.30 -7.09
C GLU A 601 -5.58 32.68 -6.68
N PRO A 602 -6.57 33.22 -7.41
CA PRO A 602 -7.12 34.55 -7.12
C PRO A 602 -7.76 34.72 -5.74
N ARG A 603 -8.20 33.61 -5.13
CA ARG A 603 -8.90 33.57 -3.84
C ARG A 603 -8.31 32.45 -2.97
N PRO A 604 -7.13 32.67 -2.37
CA PRO A 604 -6.50 31.64 -1.58
C PRO A 604 -7.25 31.42 -0.27
N GLU A 605 -7.30 30.16 0.18
CA GLU A 605 -7.91 29.78 1.47
C GLU A 605 -6.99 30.09 2.68
N PRO A 606 -5.67 29.83 2.64
CA PRO A 606 -4.78 30.22 3.72
C PRO A 606 -4.70 31.76 3.91
N PRO A 607 -4.41 32.24 5.12
CA PRO A 607 -4.27 33.66 5.40
C PRO A 607 -3.17 34.33 4.54
N ARG A 608 -3.43 35.54 4.01
CA ARG A 608 -2.50 36.24 3.11
C ARG A 608 -1.13 36.55 3.74
N ASN A 609 -1.12 36.92 5.01
CA ASN A 609 0.10 37.10 5.80
C ASN A 609 0.93 35.81 5.86
N TRP A 610 0.29 34.66 6.11
CA TRP A 610 0.99 33.37 6.04
C TRP A 610 1.53 33.09 4.63
N ILE A 611 0.75 33.38 3.58
CA ILE A 611 1.20 33.19 2.19
C ILE A 611 2.42 34.06 1.89
N GLN A 612 2.47 35.31 2.37
CA GLN A 612 3.63 36.19 2.18
C GLN A 612 4.90 35.60 2.80
N ASP A 613 4.79 35.12 4.04
CA ASP A 613 5.90 34.45 4.73
C ASP A 613 6.32 33.19 3.95
N ALA A 614 5.35 32.37 3.53
CA ALA A 614 5.56 31.14 2.77
C ALA A 614 6.21 31.36 1.39
N LEU A 615 5.87 32.46 0.69
CA LEU A 615 6.46 32.79 -0.61
C LEU A 615 7.95 33.15 -0.51
N SER A 616 8.42 33.63 0.64
CA SER A 616 9.86 33.87 0.87
C SER A 616 10.68 32.58 0.89
N GLU A 617 10.03 31.44 1.15
CA GLU A 617 10.64 30.12 1.10
C GLU A 617 10.67 29.50 -0.31
N CYS A 618 10.04 30.15 -1.30
CA CYS A 618 9.93 29.67 -2.67
C CYS A 618 11.00 30.30 -3.58
N VAL A 619 11.49 29.55 -4.56
CA VAL A 619 12.44 30.05 -5.58
C VAL A 619 11.76 30.87 -6.68
N GLY A 620 10.43 30.79 -6.78
CA GLY A 620 9.60 31.54 -7.72
C GLY A 620 8.19 30.98 -7.83
N GLY A 621 7.43 31.42 -8.83
CA GLY A 621 6.05 30.94 -9.02
C GLY A 621 5.16 31.87 -9.82
N ARG A 622 3.85 31.69 -9.71
CA ARG A 622 2.81 32.50 -10.36
C ARG A 622 1.84 33.10 -9.34
N LEU A 623 1.50 34.37 -9.47
CA LEU A 623 0.56 35.05 -8.57
C LEU A 623 -0.67 35.53 -9.33
N SER A 624 -1.86 35.14 -8.84
CA SER A 624 -3.16 35.56 -9.37
C SER A 624 -4.03 36.36 -8.38
N ASP A 625 -3.72 36.39 -7.07
CA ASP A 625 -4.44 37.19 -6.06
C ASP A 625 -4.03 38.67 -6.12
N ARG A 626 -4.99 39.57 -6.39
CA ARG A 626 -4.72 41.01 -6.58
C ARG A 626 -4.13 41.72 -5.35
N LYS A 627 -4.57 41.34 -4.14
CA LYS A 627 -4.17 42.01 -2.90
C LYS A 627 -2.76 41.63 -2.48
N LEU A 628 -2.39 40.37 -2.69
CA LEU A 628 -1.01 39.91 -2.52
C LEU A 628 -0.09 40.64 -3.50
N LEU A 629 -0.53 40.90 -4.73
CA LEU A 629 0.23 41.70 -5.69
C LEU A 629 0.47 43.13 -5.20
N GLU A 630 -0.57 43.82 -4.74
CA GLU A 630 -0.45 45.19 -4.21
C GLU A 630 0.50 45.26 -3.01
N GLN A 631 0.48 44.25 -2.14
CA GLN A 631 1.33 44.19 -0.94
C GLN A 631 2.78 43.79 -1.25
N CYS A 632 3.01 42.89 -2.21
CA CYS A 632 4.37 42.59 -2.71
C CYS A 632 5.01 43.79 -3.44
N HIS A 633 4.20 44.75 -3.92
CA HIS A 633 4.67 45.97 -4.58
C HIS A 633 4.81 47.18 -3.65
N CYS A 634 4.32 47.11 -2.41
CA CYS A 634 4.29 48.25 -1.47
C CYS A 634 5.18 48.02 -0.24
N ARG A 635 6.49 48.23 -0.39
CA ARG A 635 7.40 48.71 0.68
C ARG A 635 8.74 49.17 0.07
N PRO A 636 8.93 50.47 -0.24
CA PRO A 636 10.22 51.10 -0.01
C PRO A 636 10.36 51.38 1.50
N PRO A 637 11.58 51.33 2.08
CA PRO A 637 11.76 51.75 3.46
C PRO A 637 11.38 53.23 3.59
N VAL A 638 10.47 53.54 4.50
CA VAL A 638 10.12 54.92 4.86
C VAL A 638 11.30 55.48 5.62
N SER A 639 12.03 56.42 5.00
CA SER A 639 13.07 57.21 5.66
C SER A 639 12.42 58.39 6.39
N ASP A 640 12.51 58.42 7.72
CA ASP A 640 12.31 59.65 8.49
C ASP A 640 13.67 60.19 8.97
N ALA A 641 13.88 61.47 8.67
CA ALA A 641 14.83 62.44 9.23
C ALA A 641 16.27 62.58 8.64
N PRO A 642 16.86 63.80 8.71
CA PRO A 642 17.76 64.32 7.68
C PRO A 642 19.24 64.46 8.12
N SER A 643 20.08 64.77 7.12
CA SER A 643 21.41 65.42 7.17
C SER A 643 22.66 64.58 6.81
N GLU A 644 23.32 65.10 5.77
CA GLU A 644 24.75 65.19 5.48
C GLU A 644 25.68 63.95 5.39
N ARG A 645 26.01 63.67 4.12
CA ARG A 645 27.34 63.38 3.53
C ARG A 645 28.25 62.29 4.14
N SER A 646 28.45 61.31 3.27
CA SER A 646 29.69 60.55 3.02
C SER A 646 29.99 59.41 3.98
N ARG A 647 29.69 58.17 3.54
CA ARG A 647 30.67 57.08 3.32
C ARG A 647 29.99 55.76 2.96
N ARG A 648 30.46 55.16 1.86
CA ARG A 648 30.40 53.73 1.46
C ARG A 648 29.01 53.05 1.51
N PHE A 649 28.36 52.99 0.35
CA PHE A 649 27.37 51.95 0.08
C PHE A 649 28.07 50.59 0.12
N THR A 650 27.86 49.87 1.22
CA THR A 650 28.05 48.43 1.30
C THR A 650 26.81 47.77 0.70
N GLU A 651 27.05 46.90 -0.26
CA GLU A 651 26.03 46.07 -0.90
C GLU A 651 25.27 45.26 0.15
N THR A 652 23.96 45.48 0.24
CA THR A 652 23.03 44.54 0.89
C THR A 652 22.32 43.77 -0.23
N PRO A 653 22.52 42.45 -0.37
CA PRO A 653 21.92 41.68 -1.45
C PRO A 653 20.48 41.30 -1.07
N TYR A 654 19.50 42.07 -1.55
CA TYR A 654 18.12 41.61 -1.66
C TYR A 654 17.96 40.92 -3.02
N ASN A 655 18.16 39.59 -3.06
CA ASN A 655 18.15 38.80 -4.30
C ASN A 655 16.72 38.47 -4.79
N GLY A 656 16.32 39.09 -5.91
CA GLY A 656 15.55 38.49 -7.02
C GLY A 656 14.25 37.71 -6.77
N ASN A 657 13.10 38.39 -6.63
CA ASN A 657 11.78 37.75 -6.70
C ASN A 657 11.46 37.26 -8.14
N SER A 658 11.46 35.93 -8.35
CA SER A 658 11.16 35.25 -9.63
C SER A 658 9.69 34.83 -9.76
N PHE A 659 8.76 35.69 -9.34
CA PHE A 659 7.32 35.45 -9.46
C PHE A 659 6.73 36.10 -10.72
N LEU A 660 6.08 35.29 -11.56
CA LEU A 660 5.39 35.73 -12.76
C LEU A 660 3.96 36.19 -12.44
N LEU A 661 3.54 37.24 -13.13
CA LEU A 661 2.17 37.75 -13.07
C LEU A 661 1.31 37.12 -14.15
N ASP A 662 0.22 36.49 -13.74
CA ASP A 662 -0.78 36.01 -14.68
C ASP A 662 -1.72 37.16 -15.09
N LYS A 663 -1.72 37.52 -16.38
CA LYS A 663 -2.60 38.57 -16.90
C LYS A 663 -3.98 38.05 -17.33
N THR A 664 -4.12 36.75 -17.55
CA THR A 664 -5.34 36.20 -18.15
C THR A 664 -6.55 36.31 -17.21
N THR A 665 -6.31 36.34 -15.90
CA THR A 665 -7.27 36.67 -14.83
C THR A 665 -7.42 38.18 -14.56
N PHE A 666 -6.58 39.03 -15.16
CA PHE A 666 -6.55 40.48 -14.96
C PHE A 666 -6.92 41.21 -16.24
N ARG A 667 -8.22 41.43 -16.47
CA ARG A 667 -8.73 42.22 -17.60
C ARG A 667 -8.24 43.69 -17.66
N SER A 668 -7.45 44.19 -16.70
CA SER A 668 -7.15 45.63 -16.56
C SER A 668 -5.78 45.99 -15.95
N ALA A 669 -4.72 45.18 -16.11
CA ALA A 669 -3.39 45.55 -15.61
C ALA A 669 -2.66 46.56 -16.54
N PRO A 670 -2.06 47.66 -16.03
CA PRO A 670 -1.37 48.66 -16.86
C PRO A 670 -0.13 48.10 -17.58
N ARG A 671 -0.01 48.30 -18.91
CA ARG A 671 1.13 47.85 -19.74
C ARG A 671 2.52 48.23 -19.20
N LYS A 672 2.64 49.32 -18.44
CA LYS A 672 3.90 49.78 -17.84
C LYS A 672 4.46 48.85 -16.75
N ALA A 673 3.62 48.32 -15.86
CA ALA A 673 4.07 47.37 -14.83
C ALA A 673 4.62 46.07 -15.44
N LEU A 674 4.05 45.70 -16.59
CA LEU A 674 4.33 44.46 -17.30
C LEU A 674 5.67 44.53 -18.07
N GLY A 675 6.02 45.71 -18.59
CA GLY A 675 7.33 45.94 -19.22
C GLY A 675 8.51 45.86 -18.25
N LEU A 676 8.31 46.22 -16.98
CA LEU A 676 9.33 46.10 -15.92
C LEU A 676 9.62 44.63 -15.57
N ILE A 677 8.58 43.80 -15.53
CA ILE A 677 8.72 42.37 -15.22
C ILE A 677 9.32 41.61 -16.40
N THR A 678 8.86 41.87 -17.63
CA THR A 678 9.48 41.30 -18.84
C THR A 678 10.97 41.62 -18.93
N ARG A 679 11.43 42.79 -18.47
CA ARG A 679 12.87 43.10 -18.38
C ARG A 679 13.61 42.31 -17.30
N LYS A 680 12.97 42.02 -16.16
CA LYS A 680 13.57 41.24 -15.06
C LYS A 680 13.59 39.74 -15.33
N THR A 681 12.50 39.20 -15.87
CA THR A 681 12.34 37.75 -16.09
C THR A 681 12.75 37.32 -17.49
N ARG A 682 12.95 38.28 -18.42
CA ARG A 682 13.18 38.06 -19.86
C ARG A 682 12.03 37.33 -20.58
N ILE A 683 10.86 37.20 -19.95
CA ILE A 683 9.68 36.51 -20.51
C ILE A 683 8.67 37.53 -21.01
N ASP A 684 8.28 37.41 -22.27
CA ASP A 684 7.26 38.26 -22.89
C ASP A 684 5.87 37.87 -22.38
N LEU A 685 5.34 38.68 -21.46
CA LEU A 685 4.03 38.45 -20.84
C LEU A 685 2.87 38.94 -21.73
N THR A 686 3.10 39.38 -22.97
CA THR A 686 2.08 40.03 -23.83
C THR A 686 1.39 39.09 -24.81
N THR A 687 1.92 37.90 -25.03
CA THR A 687 1.34 36.87 -25.91
C THR A 687 1.23 35.55 -25.14
N GLY A 688 0.03 34.95 -25.14
CA GLY A 688 -0.27 33.79 -24.29
C GLY A 688 0.64 32.58 -24.54
N ALA A 689 1.09 32.34 -25.77
CA ALA A 689 2.01 31.24 -26.09
C ALA A 689 3.45 31.46 -25.57
N ARG A 690 3.98 32.70 -25.64
CA ARG A 690 5.34 33.01 -25.14
C ARG A 690 5.43 32.99 -23.62
N PHE A 691 4.32 33.22 -22.93
CA PHE A 691 4.25 33.09 -21.47
C PHE A 691 4.52 31.65 -21.03
N TRP A 692 3.77 30.68 -21.56
CA TRP A 692 3.88 29.27 -21.17
C TRP A 692 5.24 28.68 -21.55
N GLN A 693 5.81 29.13 -22.67
CA GLN A 693 7.20 28.88 -23.01
C GLN A 693 8.18 29.30 -21.90
N GLY A 694 8.15 30.59 -21.54
CA GLY A 694 9.08 31.10 -20.53
C GLY A 694 8.87 30.47 -19.16
N TRP A 695 7.62 30.10 -18.84
CA TRP A 695 7.29 29.39 -17.62
C TRP A 695 7.89 27.97 -17.58
N ALA A 696 7.75 27.20 -18.67
CA ALA A 696 8.37 25.89 -18.80
C ALA A 696 9.90 25.97 -18.68
N GLU A 697 10.53 26.98 -19.30
CA GLU A 697 11.97 27.22 -19.20
C GLU A 697 12.42 27.57 -17.76
N LEU A 698 11.60 28.28 -16.98
CA LEU A 698 11.90 28.57 -15.57
C LEU A 698 11.84 27.31 -14.70
N LEU A 699 10.78 26.50 -14.85
CA LEU A 699 10.62 25.25 -14.13
C LEU A 699 11.81 24.31 -14.37
N LEU A 700 12.25 24.17 -15.63
CA LEU A 700 13.45 23.40 -15.99
C LEU A 700 14.72 23.91 -15.30
N ARG A 701 14.92 25.24 -15.22
CA ARG A 701 16.08 25.80 -14.52
C ARG A 701 16.08 25.52 -13.03
N TRP A 702 14.90 25.43 -12.42
CA TRP A 702 14.78 25.09 -11.00
C TRP A 702 15.05 23.61 -10.74
N SER A 703 14.67 22.72 -11.67
CA SER A 703 15.00 21.29 -11.56
C SER A 703 16.48 21.00 -11.83
N SER A 704 17.13 21.74 -12.72
CA SER A 704 18.54 21.56 -13.10
C SER A 704 19.56 22.17 -12.13
N SER A 705 19.20 22.39 -10.86
CA SER A 705 20.02 23.18 -9.94
C SER A 705 21.33 22.48 -9.54
N ASP A 706 22.34 22.78 -10.35
CA ASP A 706 23.76 22.51 -10.20
C ASP A 706 24.23 22.87 -8.79
N ARG A 707 24.48 21.86 -7.95
CA ARG A 707 25.22 22.02 -6.69
C ARG A 707 26.66 22.34 -7.06
N LYS A 708 26.95 23.65 -7.20
CA LYS A 708 28.25 24.30 -7.50
C LYS A 708 28.49 24.57 -8.99
N SER A 709 28.10 25.75 -9.46
CA SER A 709 29.01 26.57 -10.25
C SER A 709 28.56 28.04 -10.29
N LYS A 710 29.43 28.93 -9.80
CA LYS A 710 29.40 30.35 -10.17
C LYS A 710 29.78 30.39 -11.65
N ILE A 711 28.82 30.62 -12.54
CA ILE A 711 29.14 30.97 -13.94
C ILE A 711 28.98 32.48 -14.09
N GLN A 712 30.12 33.17 -14.15
CA GLN A 712 30.21 34.54 -14.60
C GLN A 712 29.68 34.63 -16.04
N ILE A 713 28.73 35.53 -16.25
CA ILE A 713 28.25 35.90 -17.59
C ILE A 713 29.34 36.80 -18.23
N PRO A 714 29.89 36.50 -19.42
CA PRO A 714 30.69 37.46 -20.16
C PRO A 714 29.79 38.59 -20.65
N LYS A 715 30.28 39.82 -20.52
CA LYS A 715 29.57 41.09 -20.77
C LYS A 715 28.84 41.16 -22.11
#